data_AF-A0A8W8KPK1-F1
#
_entry.id   AF-A0A8W8KPK1-F1
#
_cell.length_a   1.000
_cell.length_b   1.000
_cell.length_c   1.000
_cell.angle_alpha   90.00
_cell.angle_beta   90.00
_cell.angle_gamma   90.00
#
_symmetry.space_group_name_H-M   'P 1'
#
loop_
_entity.id
_entity.type
_entity.pdbx_description
1 polymer ?
#
loop_
_entity_poly.entity_id
_entity_poly.type
_entity_poly.pdbx_seq_one_letter_code
_entity_poly.pdbx_strand_id
1 'polypeptide(L)'
;MDVEDENILAGIFKDSFPENWQENTDFLQYLSELSSYGVQKLSLEPHSLEEEKNEILQATQNLAFQHYKTFIQTAECSRDIFKDFQIVEKHVGDLLEKLPEFSEECKGVMQKAQEINASRRMNNLTLQRHTQLLEILEMPQLMDTCVRNGYYEEALELAAHVKRLEKKHGNISIIATIVDEVKGSTQLMLNQLIQQLRTNIQLPACLRVIGYIRRMDVFTETELRIKFLQARNTWFQGILDAIPREDPYIHITKTIETSRVHLFDIITQYRAIFSDDDPLLSTKKDDAVSEASLFHGWVVHKISEFLSTLEQDLMMGIGERLDSILGQCMYFGLSFSRVGADFRGLLAPIFQTAAVTGFGNTLNEANKRFELDMQSYNLMAQTNTVGSVPYTAQGNELYPPAILLDYSPLAVYCNHVLSGFNELRLCAPVSVAHAVAEALENSLNGVNNIILSFHRAEETTFDQREQEKFTKFCDVYGETLIPYLSKCLQALFPPQQLSALLGVPVNLIDIKTVVDRIRHLMPVKESVDVLSKPKMENQTQLPAKETEQKAEDLQETDHGVPKPDNEPATEPDTNPSIVLQTSEAENIESDSENQGKVVFTAGSCEHISTNSQQAFNMEDSERTQLLSDHGPDTSPRIVVEVPRGDASADPARKKLRTLQASSTSALDSVEVPNNPQTYISNTHSISLEDSPVDRLKISNIQSLMHLLKGNIGTGILAMPIAVSYAGLWVGSIGILFLGFLATHCMHMLLNSSTHLRRRERKGPVDYADTFHLSLASGPPSLRKLAGAGRVTINIFLMMTQFGFCCVYILFVATNVKQLLHTVWADDPSLKVYIIAIGLLLIPYSLIRNLVHLAPFAMFANVLNAVGLIIIFQYIVRGLPNQNTRPADKSYEKLPLYFGTALFTYEGIGLVLPIENKMRTPESFTGWNGILSVGMVTICSLYSAMGWYGYLKFGDEAKGSVTLNLPTDQLVYQLVLLMFSISLFISFALQLYVPIRIIWPKIQHHLVSKKKKEFGEYALRIILVMFTAIVAIVVPELDLLISLVGALASSSLALVFPPLIEILTYKAPNERLSSLSVIKDISIMVFGVFGCVVGTWVSIDEIRKKL
;
A
#
# COMPACT_ATOMS: atom_id res chain seq x y z
N MET A 1 27.00 129.28 -14.37
CA MET A 1 27.99 130.34 -14.58
C MET A 1 28.35 130.34 -16.05
N ASP A 2 28.62 131.51 -16.61
CA ASP A 2 29.26 131.57 -17.93
C ASP A 2 30.76 131.30 -17.78
N VAL A 3 31.43 130.88 -18.85
CA VAL A 3 32.83 130.41 -18.81
C VAL A 3 33.81 131.53 -18.38
N GLU A 4 33.41 132.80 -18.49
CA GLU A 4 34.18 133.93 -17.97
C GLU A 4 34.14 134.02 -16.43
N ASP A 5 33.02 133.67 -15.78
CA ASP A 5 32.90 133.66 -14.31
C ASP A 5 33.76 132.55 -13.67
N GLU A 6 33.81 131.36 -14.31
CA GLU A 6 34.62 130.24 -13.83
C GLU A 6 36.11 130.60 -13.76
N ASN A 7 36.61 131.33 -14.76
CA ASN A 7 38.00 131.79 -14.80
C ASN A 7 38.31 132.85 -13.73
N ILE A 8 37.31 133.67 -13.34
CA ILE A 8 37.45 134.64 -12.26
C ILE A 8 37.51 133.92 -10.89
N LEU A 9 36.59 132.99 -10.63
CA LEU A 9 36.55 132.26 -9.36
C LEU A 9 37.76 131.31 -9.18
N ALA A 10 38.18 130.61 -10.24
CA ALA A 10 39.43 129.83 -10.24
C ALA A 10 40.70 130.70 -10.13
N GLY A 11 40.62 131.97 -10.54
CA GLY A 11 41.69 132.94 -10.36
C GLY A 11 41.84 133.45 -8.92
N ILE A 12 40.73 133.57 -8.18
CA ILE A 12 40.71 134.12 -6.81
C ILE A 12 41.03 133.05 -5.76
N PHE A 13 40.50 131.83 -5.89
CA PHE A 13 40.58 130.77 -4.87
C PHE A 13 41.52 129.62 -5.24
N LYS A 14 42.59 129.95 -5.98
CA LYS A 14 43.41 129.01 -6.76
C LYS A 14 44.04 127.86 -5.98
N ASP A 15 44.31 128.05 -4.69
CA ASP A 15 44.96 127.07 -3.80
C ASP A 15 44.01 126.59 -2.67
N SER A 16 42.68 126.68 -2.86
CA SER A 16 41.69 126.49 -1.76
C SER A 16 40.52 125.54 -2.04
N PHE A 17 40.44 124.91 -3.22
CA PHE A 17 39.40 123.93 -3.53
C PHE A 17 39.91 122.47 -3.47
N PRO A 18 39.18 121.53 -2.84
CA PRO A 18 39.49 120.10 -2.89
C PRO A 18 39.32 119.53 -4.31
N GLU A 19 40.10 118.50 -4.68
CA GLU A 19 40.19 117.99 -6.07
C GLU A 19 38.83 117.62 -6.70
N ASN A 20 37.87 117.11 -5.90
CA ASN A 20 36.54 116.68 -6.36
C ASN A 20 35.42 117.73 -6.20
N TRP A 21 35.74 119.02 -6.02
CA TRP A 21 34.74 120.07 -5.73
C TRP A 21 33.62 120.18 -6.78
N GLN A 22 33.88 119.78 -8.02
CA GLN A 22 32.94 119.80 -9.15
C GLN A 22 31.89 118.67 -9.12
N GLU A 23 32.07 117.63 -8.29
CA GLU A 23 31.11 116.52 -8.18
C GLU A 23 30.05 116.76 -7.07
N ASN A 24 30.28 117.73 -6.18
CA ASN A 24 29.38 118.05 -5.08
C ASN A 24 28.40 119.17 -5.48
N THR A 25 27.16 118.80 -5.81
CA THR A 25 26.09 119.73 -6.19
C THR A 25 25.81 120.80 -5.14
N ASP A 26 25.90 120.45 -3.86
CA ASP A 26 25.53 121.34 -2.76
C ASP A 26 26.63 122.42 -2.58
N PHE A 27 27.89 122.03 -2.77
CA PHE A 27 29.04 122.95 -2.80
C PHE A 27 29.01 123.90 -4.02
N LEU A 28 28.64 123.38 -5.20
CA LEU A 28 28.44 124.21 -6.40
C LEU A 28 27.27 125.18 -6.25
N GLN A 29 26.16 124.74 -5.64
CA GLN A 29 25.01 125.60 -5.36
C GLN A 29 25.39 126.70 -4.35
N TYR A 30 26.08 126.36 -3.26
CA TYR A 30 26.57 127.32 -2.28
C TYR A 30 27.56 128.34 -2.89
N LEU A 31 28.48 127.92 -3.76
CA LEU A 31 29.34 128.83 -4.53
C LEU A 31 28.54 129.81 -5.39
N SER A 32 27.45 129.35 -6.03
CA SER A 32 26.57 130.21 -6.82
C SER A 32 25.81 131.22 -5.96
N GLU A 33 25.35 130.83 -4.77
CA GLU A 33 24.71 131.75 -3.82
C GLU A 33 25.71 132.76 -3.25
N LEU A 34 26.92 132.33 -2.91
CA LEU A 34 28.03 133.20 -2.46
C LEU A 34 28.36 134.29 -3.51
N SER A 35 28.32 133.94 -4.81
CA SER A 35 28.52 134.90 -5.91
C SER A 35 27.42 135.96 -6.03
N SER A 36 26.23 135.70 -5.49
CA SER A 36 25.09 136.63 -5.50
C SER A 36 25.10 137.65 -4.36
N TYR A 37 26.02 137.50 -3.39
CA TYR A 37 26.01 138.30 -2.16
C TYR A 37 26.67 139.67 -2.30
N GLY A 38 26.06 140.67 -1.68
CA GLY A 38 26.68 141.98 -1.49
C GLY A 38 27.78 141.96 -0.43
N VAL A 39 28.73 142.88 -0.53
CA VAL A 39 29.95 142.99 0.33
C VAL A 39 29.66 142.87 1.84
N GLN A 40 28.54 143.42 2.32
CA GLN A 40 28.15 143.32 3.73
C GLN A 40 27.82 141.89 4.17
N LYS A 41 27.14 141.09 3.33
CA LYS A 41 26.87 139.66 3.61
C LYS A 41 28.16 138.85 3.59
N LEU A 42 28.97 139.00 2.53
CA LEU A 42 30.28 138.34 2.38
C LEU A 42 31.23 138.58 3.55
N SER A 43 31.11 139.73 4.25
CA SER A 43 31.91 140.03 5.46
C SER A 43 31.45 139.32 6.74
N LEU A 44 30.25 138.72 6.76
CA LEU A 44 29.66 138.03 7.91
C LEU A 44 29.61 136.50 7.73
N GLU A 45 29.51 136.02 6.49
CA GLU A 45 29.39 134.59 6.15
C GLU A 45 30.39 133.65 6.87
N PRO A 46 31.69 133.99 7.03
CA PRO A 46 32.64 133.12 7.75
C PRO A 46 32.27 132.88 9.22
N HIS A 47 31.56 133.82 9.85
CA HIS A 47 31.13 133.70 11.24
C HIS A 47 29.86 132.83 11.35
N SER A 48 28.96 132.90 10.37
CA SER A 48 27.79 132.01 10.30
C SER A 48 28.18 130.56 9.99
N LEU A 49 29.13 130.33 9.08
CA LEU A 49 29.67 128.99 8.81
C LEU A 49 30.32 128.36 10.05
N GLU A 50 31.07 129.13 10.83
CA GLU A 50 31.69 128.62 12.07
C GLU A 50 30.62 128.35 13.15
N GLU A 51 29.52 129.11 13.19
CA GLU A 51 28.39 128.88 14.11
C GLU A 51 27.59 127.62 13.74
N GLU A 52 27.21 127.45 12.46
CA GLU A 52 26.51 126.27 11.94
C GLU A 52 27.35 124.98 12.08
N LYS A 53 28.65 125.05 11.78
CA LYS A 53 29.62 123.98 12.04
C LYS A 53 29.64 123.54 13.51
N ASN A 54 29.54 124.49 14.44
CA ASN A 54 29.49 124.19 15.88
C ASN A 54 28.13 123.60 16.30
N GLU A 55 27.00 124.05 15.72
CA GLU A 55 25.71 123.37 15.90
C GLU A 55 25.73 121.94 15.37
N ILE A 56 26.25 121.69 14.17
CA ILE A 56 26.37 120.35 13.58
C ILE A 56 27.27 119.44 14.43
N LEU A 57 28.37 119.97 14.98
CA LEU A 57 29.22 119.24 15.93
C LEU A 57 28.48 118.89 17.21
N GLN A 58 27.74 119.83 17.82
CA GLN A 58 26.93 119.55 19.00
C GLN A 58 25.78 118.58 18.70
N ALA A 59 25.12 118.69 17.55
CA ALA A 59 24.06 117.78 17.11
C ALA A 59 24.61 116.36 16.92
N THR A 60 25.77 116.22 16.28
CA THR A 60 26.43 114.92 16.06
C THR A 60 26.90 114.31 17.39
N GLN A 61 27.47 115.10 18.30
CA GLN A 61 27.86 114.64 19.63
C GLN A 61 26.64 114.25 20.47
N ASN A 62 25.55 115.02 20.44
CA ASN A 62 24.29 114.68 21.11
C ASN A 62 23.65 113.42 20.52
N LEU A 63 23.66 113.23 19.19
CA LEU A 63 23.14 112.02 18.55
C LEU A 63 23.95 110.79 18.96
N ALA A 64 25.29 110.90 18.97
CA ALA A 64 26.18 109.86 19.46
C ALA A 64 25.94 109.56 20.96
N PHE A 65 25.72 110.58 21.79
CA PHE A 65 25.48 110.44 23.23
C PHE A 65 24.07 109.90 23.55
N GLN A 66 23.05 110.22 22.75
CA GLN A 66 21.70 109.67 22.89
C GLN A 66 21.62 108.22 22.42
N HIS A 67 22.39 107.83 21.39
CA HIS A 67 22.33 106.50 20.79
C HIS A 67 23.54 105.59 21.09
N TYR A 68 24.49 105.99 21.96
CA TYR A 68 25.68 105.19 22.30
C TYR A 68 25.35 103.74 22.71
N LYS A 69 24.23 103.55 23.40
CA LYS A 69 23.73 102.24 23.83
C LYS A 69 23.41 101.33 22.64
N THR A 70 22.89 101.88 21.54
CA THR A 70 22.61 101.16 20.29
C THR A 70 23.91 100.68 19.63
N PHE A 71 24.95 101.51 19.63
CA PHE A 71 26.28 101.12 19.12
C PHE A 71 26.91 100.00 19.95
N ILE A 72 26.82 100.08 21.29
CA ILE A 72 27.28 99.00 22.18
C ILE A 72 26.49 97.71 21.91
N GLN A 73 25.15 97.77 21.88
CA GLN A 73 24.32 96.59 21.60
C GLN A 73 24.58 95.97 20.22
N THR A 74 24.91 96.78 19.22
CA THR A 74 25.28 96.30 17.87
C THR A 74 26.63 95.57 17.90
N ALA A 75 27.62 96.11 18.62
CA ALA A 75 28.92 95.46 18.80
C ALA A 75 28.83 94.16 19.62
N GLU A 76 28.01 94.14 20.67
CA GLU A 76 27.76 92.93 21.47
C GLU A 76 27.04 91.84 20.65
N CYS A 77 25.99 92.22 19.91
CA CYS A 77 25.28 91.30 19.02
C CYS A 77 26.21 90.73 17.93
N SER A 78 27.05 91.56 17.31
CA SER A 78 28.04 91.10 16.33
C SER A 78 29.08 90.14 16.92
N ARG A 79 29.49 90.36 18.19
CA ARG A 79 30.43 89.46 18.89
C ARG A 79 29.79 88.11 19.20
N ASP A 80 28.52 88.11 19.61
CA ASP A 80 27.84 86.90 20.03
C ASP A 80 27.39 86.06 18.80
N ILE A 81 27.01 86.70 17.67
CA ILE A 81 26.89 86.04 16.36
C ILE A 81 28.21 85.34 15.96
N PHE A 82 29.37 85.97 16.18
CA PHE A 82 30.67 85.38 15.84
C PHE A 82 30.98 84.13 16.69
N LYS A 83 30.56 84.10 17.97
CA LYS A 83 30.64 82.87 18.79
C LYS A 83 29.73 81.77 18.28
N ASP A 84 28.49 82.09 17.90
CA ASP A 84 27.54 81.10 17.39
C ASP A 84 28.05 80.47 16.09
N PHE A 85 28.70 81.25 15.21
CA PHE A 85 29.40 80.70 14.04
C PHE A 85 30.54 79.74 14.41
N GLN A 86 31.36 80.05 15.42
CA GLN A 86 32.41 79.14 15.90
C GLN A 86 31.84 77.85 16.53
N ILE A 87 30.68 77.93 17.18
CA ILE A 87 29.98 76.76 17.73
C ILE A 87 29.42 75.88 16.60
N VAL A 88 28.86 76.49 15.54
CA VAL A 88 28.39 75.78 14.34
C VAL A 88 29.56 75.14 13.59
N GLU A 89 30.67 75.86 13.37
CA GLU A 89 31.90 75.34 12.77
C GLU A 89 32.40 74.10 13.52
N LYS A 90 32.47 74.17 14.85
CA LYS A 90 32.87 73.03 15.68
C LYS A 90 31.92 71.84 15.52
N HIS A 91 30.60 72.03 15.60
CA HIS A 91 29.64 70.92 15.46
C HIS A 91 29.67 70.30 14.05
N VAL A 92 29.98 71.07 13.01
CA VAL A 92 30.21 70.56 11.65
C VAL A 92 31.51 69.74 11.57
N GLY A 93 32.57 70.18 12.24
CA GLY A 93 33.81 69.40 12.41
C GLY A 93 33.58 68.07 13.14
N ASP A 94 32.94 68.11 14.32
CA ASP A 94 32.59 66.94 15.14
C ASP A 94 31.74 65.92 14.35
N LEU A 95 30.93 66.38 13.38
CA LEU A 95 30.11 65.54 12.50
C LEU A 95 30.93 64.95 11.34
N LEU A 96 31.82 65.75 10.73
CA LEU A 96 32.73 65.30 9.66
C LEU A 96 33.71 64.23 10.14
N GLU A 97 34.20 64.33 11.37
CA GLU A 97 35.11 63.35 11.96
C GLU A 97 34.43 61.99 12.24
N LYS A 98 33.14 62.00 12.62
CA LYS A 98 32.38 60.78 12.99
C LYS A 98 31.67 60.11 11.81
N LEU A 99 31.46 60.82 10.71
CA LEU A 99 30.80 60.28 9.52
C LEU A 99 31.49 59.02 8.92
N PRO A 100 32.83 58.95 8.82
CA PRO A 100 33.54 57.78 8.29
C PRO A 100 33.38 56.54 9.18
N GLU A 101 33.50 56.70 10.50
CA GLU A 101 33.37 55.60 11.47
C GLU A 101 31.95 55.01 11.44
N PHE A 102 30.93 55.88 11.46
CA PHE A 102 29.53 55.48 11.25
C PHE A 102 29.30 54.80 9.89
N SER A 103 30.01 55.24 8.83
CA SER A 103 29.93 54.61 7.51
C SER A 103 30.57 53.22 7.46
N GLU A 104 31.62 52.94 8.24
CA GLU A 104 32.20 51.59 8.35
C GLU A 104 31.31 50.66 9.19
N GLU A 105 30.76 51.15 10.31
CA GLU A 105 29.74 50.37 11.06
C GLU A 105 28.54 50.01 10.16
N CYS A 106 28.06 50.96 9.35
CA CYS A 106 26.98 50.70 8.39
C CYS A 106 27.34 49.62 7.35
N LYS A 107 28.61 49.55 6.88
CA LYS A 107 29.08 48.46 5.99
C LYS A 107 29.11 47.13 6.74
N GLY A 108 29.64 47.08 7.96
CA GLY A 108 29.67 45.88 8.79
C GLY A 108 28.26 45.35 9.12
N VAL A 109 27.31 46.26 9.38
CA VAL A 109 25.89 45.94 9.55
C VAL A 109 25.27 45.42 8.24
N MET A 110 25.57 46.03 7.09
CA MET A 110 25.13 45.53 5.77
C MET A 110 25.65 44.12 5.49
N GLN A 111 26.92 43.83 5.78
CA GLN A 111 27.53 42.52 5.52
C GLN A 111 26.92 41.43 6.41
N LYS A 112 26.83 41.67 7.73
CA LYS A 112 26.11 40.78 8.67
C LYS A 112 24.64 40.61 8.28
N ALA A 113 23.97 41.67 7.81
CA ALA A 113 22.59 41.58 7.32
C ALA A 113 22.47 40.72 6.05
N GLN A 114 23.45 40.75 5.14
CA GLN A 114 23.48 39.88 3.96
C GLN A 114 23.68 38.41 4.35
N GLU A 115 24.62 38.10 5.26
CA GLU A 115 24.84 36.74 5.78
C GLU A 115 23.58 36.18 6.47
N ILE A 116 22.98 36.97 7.37
CA ILE A 116 21.72 36.63 8.04
C ILE A 116 20.61 36.42 7.01
N ASN A 117 20.53 37.24 5.95
CA ASN A 117 19.52 37.09 4.92
C ASN A 117 19.77 35.88 3.99
N ALA A 118 21.03 35.49 3.76
CA ALA A 118 21.40 34.28 3.03
C ALA A 118 21.07 33.01 3.82
N SER A 119 21.48 32.95 5.09
CA SER A 119 21.10 31.87 6.03
C SER A 119 19.57 31.77 6.18
N ARG A 120 18.89 32.91 6.33
CA ARG A 120 17.43 32.99 6.36
C ARG A 120 16.79 32.54 5.05
N ARG A 121 17.38 32.85 3.89
CA ARG A 121 16.90 32.38 2.58
C ARG A 121 17.01 30.86 2.47
N MET A 122 18.11 30.27 2.93
CA MET A 122 18.28 28.81 3.01
C MET A 122 17.22 28.19 3.93
N ASN A 123 17.11 28.68 5.17
CA ASN A 123 16.12 28.19 6.14
C ASN A 123 14.66 28.38 5.66
N ASN A 124 14.36 29.42 4.87
CA ASN A 124 13.04 29.61 4.30
C ASN A 124 12.78 28.67 3.10
N LEU A 125 13.82 28.29 2.35
CA LEU A 125 13.73 27.28 1.29
C LEU A 125 13.55 25.87 1.88
N THR A 126 14.32 25.52 2.92
CA THR A 126 14.16 24.28 3.71
C THR A 126 12.74 24.23 4.29
N LEU A 127 12.23 25.31 4.88
CA LEU A 127 10.86 25.38 5.38
C LEU A 127 9.79 25.32 4.27
N GLN A 128 10.07 25.82 3.06
CA GLN A 128 9.15 25.69 1.92
C GLN A 128 9.11 24.26 1.36
N ARG A 129 10.21 23.51 1.45
CA ARG A 129 10.32 22.11 1.01
C ARG A 129 10.32 21.10 2.15
N HIS A 130 9.90 21.50 3.36
CA HIS A 130 10.02 20.63 4.54
C HIS A 130 9.22 19.33 4.40
N THR A 131 8.06 19.37 3.72
CA THR A 131 7.30 18.14 3.44
C THR A 131 8.09 17.23 2.51
N GLN A 132 8.68 17.74 1.44
CA GLN A 132 9.48 16.97 0.48
C GLN A 132 10.76 16.38 1.11
N LEU A 133 11.29 17.01 2.15
CA LEU A 133 12.41 16.49 2.94
C LEU A 133 11.94 15.44 3.96
N LEU A 134 10.78 15.66 4.59
CA LEU A 134 10.11 14.72 5.49
C LEU A 134 9.71 13.43 4.74
N GLU A 135 9.12 13.56 3.55
CA GLU A 135 8.76 12.48 2.63
C GLU A 135 9.97 11.57 2.28
N ILE A 136 11.19 12.12 2.26
CA ILE A 136 12.44 11.37 2.06
C ILE A 136 12.90 10.72 3.38
N LEU A 137 12.81 11.43 4.50
CA LEU A 137 13.16 10.92 5.84
C LEU A 137 12.19 9.84 6.37
N GLU A 138 10.94 9.82 5.89
CA GLU A 138 9.93 8.82 6.25
C GLU A 138 10.03 7.54 5.39
N MET A 139 10.86 7.50 4.34
CA MET A 139 11.01 6.32 3.47
C MET A 139 11.38 5.03 4.22
N PRO A 140 12.29 5.02 5.23
CA PRO A 140 12.57 3.81 6.02
C PRO A 140 11.35 3.32 6.81
N GLN A 141 10.61 4.23 7.45
CA GLN A 141 9.41 3.88 8.23
C GLN A 141 8.28 3.37 7.31
N LEU A 142 8.13 3.95 6.12
CA LEU A 142 7.21 3.46 5.10
C LEU A 142 7.62 2.08 4.58
N MET A 143 8.91 1.83 4.38
CA MET A 143 9.46 0.54 3.95
C MET A 143 9.16 -0.56 4.98
N ASP A 144 9.50 -0.34 6.25
CA ASP A 144 9.16 -1.25 7.35
C ASP A 144 7.65 -1.51 7.44
N THR A 145 6.84 -0.46 7.24
CA THR A 145 5.38 -0.58 7.25
C THR A 145 4.85 -1.41 6.07
N CYS A 146 5.44 -1.28 4.87
CA CYS A 146 5.06 -2.10 3.72
C CYS A 146 5.45 -3.56 3.92
N VAL A 147 6.71 -3.82 4.32
CA VAL A 147 7.24 -5.16 4.55
C VAL A 147 6.47 -5.90 5.66
N ARG A 148 6.22 -5.25 6.81
CA ARG A 148 5.50 -5.88 7.94
C ARG A 148 4.03 -6.19 7.66
N ASN A 149 3.41 -5.52 6.70
CA ASN A 149 2.01 -5.78 6.29
C ASN A 149 1.88 -6.65 5.03
N GLY A 150 2.99 -7.08 4.41
CA GLY A 150 2.98 -7.90 3.19
C GLY A 150 2.77 -7.12 1.89
N TYR A 151 2.87 -5.79 1.90
CA TYR A 151 2.80 -4.91 0.74
C TYR A 151 4.14 -4.91 -0.03
N TYR A 152 4.50 -6.08 -0.56
CA TYR A 152 5.83 -6.32 -1.16
C TYR A 152 6.01 -5.65 -2.53
N GLU A 153 4.92 -5.41 -3.27
CA GLU A 153 4.93 -4.68 -4.54
C GLU A 153 5.40 -3.23 -4.33
N GLU A 154 4.78 -2.55 -3.35
CA GLU A 154 5.07 -1.19 -2.93
C GLU A 154 6.45 -1.07 -2.27
N ALA A 155 6.86 -2.07 -1.49
CA ALA A 155 8.21 -2.15 -0.93
C ALA A 155 9.29 -2.26 -2.03
N LEU A 156 9.05 -3.04 -3.08
CA LEU A 156 9.96 -3.15 -4.23
C LEU A 156 10.06 -1.84 -5.02
N GLU A 157 8.94 -1.13 -5.23
CA GLU A 157 8.96 0.20 -5.86
C GLU A 157 9.77 1.22 -5.02
N LEU A 158 9.61 1.18 -3.69
CA LEU A 158 10.29 2.07 -2.75
C LEU A 158 11.80 1.76 -2.69
N ALA A 159 12.19 0.49 -2.60
CA ALA A 159 13.59 0.07 -2.71
C ALA A 159 14.22 0.52 -4.04
N ALA A 160 13.49 0.37 -5.16
CA ALA A 160 13.94 0.87 -6.46
C ALA A 160 14.02 2.41 -6.52
N HIS A 161 13.19 3.14 -5.76
CA HIS A 161 13.32 4.59 -5.61
C HIS A 161 14.59 4.95 -4.84
N VAL A 162 14.86 4.28 -3.73
CA VAL A 162 16.03 4.52 -2.87
C VAL A 162 17.34 4.17 -3.58
N LYS A 163 17.41 3.05 -4.34
CA LYS A 163 18.55 2.69 -5.22
C LYS A 163 18.79 3.73 -6.33
N ARG A 164 17.74 4.45 -6.79
CA ARG A 164 17.88 5.61 -7.71
C ARG A 164 18.29 6.90 -6.99
N LEU A 165 17.97 7.07 -5.71
CA LEU A 165 18.36 8.21 -4.88
C LEU A 165 19.85 8.13 -4.52
N GLU A 166 20.31 6.96 -4.08
CA GLU A 166 21.72 6.60 -3.86
C GLU A 166 22.58 6.96 -5.09
N LYS A 167 22.22 6.47 -6.28
CA LYS A 167 22.94 6.72 -7.53
C LYS A 167 23.00 8.21 -7.95
N LYS A 168 22.10 9.06 -7.46
CA LYS A 168 22.10 10.51 -7.77
C LYS A 168 22.74 11.37 -6.69
N HIS A 169 22.66 10.96 -5.42
CA HIS A 169 22.93 11.82 -4.28
C HIS A 169 23.69 11.13 -3.12
N GLY A 170 24.32 9.98 -3.37
CA GLY A 170 25.07 9.20 -2.36
C GLY A 170 26.19 9.94 -1.63
N ASN A 171 26.66 11.09 -2.16
CA ASN A 171 27.59 11.98 -1.46
C ASN A 171 26.97 12.69 -0.22
N ILE A 172 25.67 12.53 0.04
CA ILE A 172 24.96 13.11 1.18
C ILE A 172 24.78 12.04 2.27
N SER A 173 25.46 12.22 3.39
CA SER A 173 25.46 11.26 4.53
C SER A 173 24.05 10.81 4.97
N ILE A 174 23.08 11.72 5.06
CA ILE A 174 21.69 11.39 5.44
C ILE A 174 21.05 10.40 4.44
N ILE A 175 21.37 10.51 3.15
CA ILE A 175 20.85 9.61 2.12
C ILE A 175 21.52 8.24 2.22
N ALA A 176 22.81 8.17 2.57
CA ALA A 176 23.46 6.90 2.87
C ALA A 176 22.80 6.17 4.06
N THR A 177 22.48 6.89 5.15
CA THR A 177 21.76 6.31 6.30
C THR A 177 20.37 5.77 5.91
N ILE A 178 19.57 6.55 5.18
CA ILE A 178 18.25 6.11 4.67
C ILE A 178 18.37 4.86 3.80
N VAL A 179 19.39 4.81 2.94
CA VAL A 179 19.67 3.68 2.07
C VAL A 179 20.00 2.42 2.88
N ASP A 180 20.81 2.53 3.93
CA ASP A 180 21.23 1.38 4.73
C ASP A 180 20.13 0.88 5.68
N GLU A 181 19.28 1.76 6.21
CA GLU A 181 18.04 1.36 6.90
C GLU A 181 17.09 0.59 5.95
N VAL A 182 16.87 1.11 4.74
CA VAL A 182 16.01 0.47 3.72
C VAL A 182 16.61 -0.87 3.23
N LYS A 183 17.94 -1.03 3.16
CA LYS A 183 18.59 -2.33 2.94
C LYS A 183 18.24 -3.31 4.07
N GLY A 184 18.22 -2.86 5.33
CA GLY A 184 17.76 -3.65 6.48
C GLY A 184 16.32 -4.17 6.34
N SER A 185 15.37 -3.28 6.05
CA SER A 185 13.97 -3.66 5.78
C SER A 185 13.83 -4.60 4.57
N THR A 186 14.66 -4.41 3.54
CA THR A 186 14.70 -5.28 2.35
C THR A 186 15.19 -6.69 2.71
N GLN A 187 16.16 -6.83 3.61
CA GLN A 187 16.62 -8.13 4.11
C GLN A 187 15.57 -8.83 4.96
N LEU A 188 14.77 -8.09 5.74
CA LEU A 188 13.60 -8.63 6.45
C LEU A 188 12.56 -9.18 5.46
N MET A 189 12.29 -8.46 4.36
CA MET A 189 11.39 -8.91 3.30
C MET A 189 11.88 -10.21 2.64
N LEU A 190 13.18 -10.32 2.36
CA LEU A 190 13.79 -11.53 1.78
C LEU A 190 13.55 -12.75 2.67
N ASN A 191 13.79 -12.60 3.98
CA ASN A 191 13.58 -13.66 4.97
C ASN A 191 12.10 -14.09 5.04
N GLN A 192 11.16 -13.14 4.98
CA GLN A 192 9.72 -13.46 4.96
C GLN A 192 9.31 -14.21 3.68
N LEU A 193 9.78 -13.78 2.50
CA LEU A 193 9.49 -14.43 1.22
C LEU A 193 10.06 -15.87 1.17
N ILE A 194 11.30 -16.07 1.65
CA ILE A 194 11.89 -17.42 1.79
C ILE A 194 11.09 -18.27 2.79
N GLN A 195 10.60 -17.68 3.88
CA GLN A 195 9.76 -18.39 4.85
C GLN A 195 8.38 -18.76 4.27
N GLN A 196 7.81 -17.98 3.35
CA GLN A 196 6.59 -18.37 2.62
C GLN A 196 6.83 -19.59 1.71
N LEU A 197 7.99 -19.69 1.05
CA LEU A 197 8.37 -20.90 0.29
C LEU A 197 8.53 -22.14 1.17
N ARG A 198 8.76 -21.97 2.48
CA ARG A 198 8.78 -23.02 3.50
C ARG A 198 7.40 -23.41 4.05
N THR A 199 6.32 -23.10 3.33
CA THR A 199 4.93 -23.48 3.70
C THR A 199 4.25 -24.29 2.60
N ASN A 200 3.00 -24.72 2.83
CA ASN A 200 2.18 -25.34 1.80
C ASN A 200 1.66 -24.27 0.82
N ILE A 201 2.52 -23.91 -0.15
CA ILE A 201 2.28 -22.84 -1.12
C ILE A 201 1.84 -23.40 -2.48
N GLN A 202 0.74 -22.87 -3.03
CA GLN A 202 0.23 -23.22 -4.36
C GLN A 202 1.02 -22.52 -5.48
N LEU A 203 1.06 -23.11 -6.67
CA LEU A 203 1.81 -22.60 -7.84
C LEU A 203 1.60 -21.09 -8.13
N PRO A 204 0.37 -20.53 -8.17
CA PRO A 204 0.18 -19.10 -8.47
C PRO A 204 0.68 -18.16 -7.35
N ALA A 205 0.73 -18.64 -6.10
CA ALA A 205 1.36 -17.89 -5.01
C ALA A 205 2.88 -18.01 -5.08
N CYS A 206 3.39 -19.21 -5.40
CA CYS A 206 4.83 -19.48 -5.53
C CYS A 206 5.48 -18.68 -6.67
N LEU A 207 4.81 -18.59 -7.83
CA LEU A 207 5.22 -17.73 -8.95
C LEU A 207 5.32 -16.25 -8.56
N ARG A 208 4.38 -15.74 -7.75
CA ARG A 208 4.46 -14.35 -7.23
C ARG A 208 5.61 -14.16 -6.25
N VAL A 209 5.81 -15.09 -5.32
CA VAL A 209 6.92 -15.01 -4.34
C VAL A 209 8.29 -15.05 -5.04
N ILE A 210 8.49 -15.94 -6.01
CA ILE A 210 9.73 -15.97 -6.81
C ILE A 210 9.82 -14.73 -7.72
N GLY A 211 8.72 -14.24 -8.29
CA GLY A 211 8.68 -12.99 -9.04
C GLY A 211 9.11 -11.77 -8.21
N TYR A 212 8.72 -11.72 -6.93
CA TYR A 212 9.22 -10.70 -6.00
C TYR A 212 10.72 -10.89 -5.72
N ILE A 213 11.20 -12.10 -5.43
CA ILE A 213 12.63 -12.35 -5.17
C ILE A 213 13.49 -12.02 -6.41
N ARG A 214 13.07 -12.37 -7.63
CA ARG A 214 13.74 -11.94 -8.88
C ARG A 214 13.81 -10.41 -8.99
N ARG A 215 12.72 -9.69 -8.64
CA ARG A 215 12.69 -8.21 -8.60
C ARG A 215 13.54 -7.58 -7.49
N MET A 216 13.99 -8.36 -6.49
CA MET A 216 14.91 -7.86 -5.45
C MET A 216 16.36 -7.73 -5.94
N ASP A 217 16.76 -8.40 -7.02
CA ASP A 217 18.13 -8.30 -7.59
C ASP A 217 19.22 -8.73 -6.57
N VAL A 218 18.93 -9.76 -5.75
CA VAL A 218 19.79 -10.27 -4.65
C VAL A 218 20.45 -11.62 -4.95
N PHE A 219 19.84 -12.46 -5.78
CA PHE A 219 20.37 -13.78 -6.17
C PHE A 219 20.50 -13.88 -7.68
N THR A 220 21.56 -14.53 -8.16
CA THR A 220 21.60 -15.06 -9.53
C THR A 220 20.52 -16.13 -9.74
N GLU A 221 20.16 -16.42 -10.98
CA GLU A 221 19.11 -17.40 -11.29
C GLU A 221 19.48 -18.82 -10.79
N THR A 222 20.77 -19.17 -10.82
CA THR A 222 21.31 -20.42 -10.28
C THR A 222 21.22 -20.48 -8.76
N GLU A 223 21.57 -19.39 -8.04
CA GLU A 223 21.38 -19.29 -6.59
C GLU A 223 19.90 -19.31 -6.20
N LEU A 224 19.03 -18.69 -7.00
CA LEU A 224 17.59 -18.67 -6.79
C LEU A 224 16.96 -20.06 -6.94
N ARG A 225 17.37 -20.84 -7.95
CA ARG A 225 17.03 -22.26 -8.09
C ARG A 225 17.46 -23.06 -6.85
N ILE A 226 18.68 -22.85 -6.36
CA ILE A 226 19.20 -23.51 -5.14
C ILE A 226 18.40 -23.08 -3.91
N LYS A 227 18.09 -21.79 -3.73
CA LYS A 227 17.32 -21.26 -2.59
C LYS A 227 15.87 -21.76 -2.60
N PHE A 228 15.25 -21.87 -3.76
CA PHE A 228 13.94 -22.50 -3.92
C PHE A 228 13.99 -23.97 -3.49
N LEU A 229 14.90 -24.78 -4.03
CA LEU A 229 15.02 -26.20 -3.67
C LEU A 229 15.34 -26.38 -2.18
N GLN A 230 16.23 -25.56 -1.60
CA GLN A 230 16.49 -25.54 -0.15
C GLN A 230 15.21 -25.25 0.65
N ALA A 231 14.44 -24.22 0.30
CA ALA A 231 13.23 -23.84 1.02
C ALA A 231 12.12 -24.89 0.92
N ARG A 232 11.85 -25.42 -0.29
CA ARG A 232 10.87 -26.50 -0.48
C ARG A 232 11.31 -27.79 0.22
N ASN A 233 12.60 -28.12 0.21
CA ASN A 233 13.14 -29.29 0.93
C ASN A 233 13.01 -29.14 2.45
N THR A 234 13.31 -27.97 3.04
CA THR A 234 13.08 -27.74 4.49
C THR A 234 11.62 -27.98 4.88
N TRP A 235 10.67 -27.51 4.05
CA TRP A 235 9.24 -27.75 4.28
C TRP A 235 8.86 -29.22 4.13
N PHE A 236 9.34 -29.89 3.08
CA PHE A 236 9.04 -31.29 2.80
C PHE A 236 9.54 -32.24 3.91
N GLN A 237 10.80 -32.08 4.36
CA GLN A 237 11.32 -32.86 5.49
C GLN A 237 10.50 -32.62 6.76
N GLY A 238 10.10 -31.37 7.03
CA GLY A 238 9.23 -31.05 8.16
C GLY A 238 7.82 -31.65 8.11
N ILE A 239 7.40 -32.22 6.97
CA ILE A 239 6.19 -33.06 6.87
C ILE A 239 6.54 -34.54 7.09
N LEU A 240 7.64 -35.05 6.53
CA LEU A 240 8.08 -36.44 6.77
C LEU A 240 8.45 -36.70 8.24
N ASP A 241 9.13 -35.75 8.89
CA ASP A 241 9.47 -35.80 10.32
C ASP A 241 8.22 -35.76 11.23
N ALA A 242 7.06 -35.37 10.70
CA ALA A 242 5.79 -35.39 11.40
C ALA A 242 4.98 -36.68 11.17
N ILE A 243 5.49 -37.64 10.40
CA ILE A 243 4.84 -38.95 10.21
C ILE A 243 5.16 -39.85 11.43
N PRO A 244 4.12 -40.41 12.11
CA PRO A 244 4.33 -41.32 13.24
C PRO A 244 5.08 -42.59 12.83
N ARG A 245 6.02 -43.06 13.65
CA ARG A 245 6.98 -44.16 13.36
C ARG A 245 6.72 -45.45 14.15
N GLU A 246 5.61 -45.54 14.87
CA GLU A 246 5.30 -46.66 15.78
C GLU A 246 4.83 -47.94 15.05
N ASP A 247 4.37 -47.80 13.81
CA ASP A 247 3.92 -48.89 12.93
C ASP A 247 4.60 -48.71 11.55
N PRO A 248 5.51 -49.60 11.13
CA PRO A 248 6.21 -49.50 9.85
C PRO A 248 5.28 -49.48 8.63
N TYR A 249 4.16 -50.20 8.65
CA TYR A 249 3.20 -50.20 7.54
C TYR A 249 2.50 -48.83 7.42
N ILE A 250 2.12 -48.22 8.54
CA ILE A 250 1.52 -46.88 8.56
C ILE A 250 2.56 -45.82 8.17
N HIS A 251 3.81 -45.95 8.64
CA HIS A 251 4.90 -45.04 8.29
C HIS A 251 5.22 -45.07 6.79
N ILE A 252 5.42 -46.26 6.20
CA ILE A 252 5.63 -46.40 4.74
C ILE A 252 4.43 -45.85 3.96
N THR A 253 3.20 -46.28 4.28
CA THR A 253 2.00 -45.89 3.52
C THR A 253 1.87 -44.36 3.44
N LYS A 254 1.96 -43.69 4.61
CA LYS A 254 1.93 -42.22 4.67
C LYS A 254 3.12 -41.58 3.97
N THR A 255 4.32 -42.16 4.07
CA THR A 255 5.53 -41.67 3.41
C THR A 255 5.41 -41.75 1.89
N ILE A 256 4.85 -42.84 1.33
CA ILE A 256 4.57 -42.96 -0.11
C ILE A 256 3.57 -41.89 -0.55
N GLU A 257 2.41 -41.78 0.13
CA GLU A 257 1.38 -40.81 -0.24
C GLU A 257 1.89 -39.36 -0.19
N THR A 258 2.55 -39.00 0.91
CA THR A 258 3.12 -37.67 1.17
C THR A 258 4.22 -37.33 0.16
N SER A 259 5.15 -38.26 -0.08
CA SER A 259 6.24 -38.06 -1.04
C SER A 259 5.70 -37.93 -2.45
N ARG A 260 4.80 -38.82 -2.88
CA ARG A 260 4.20 -38.82 -4.22
C ARG A 260 3.48 -37.51 -4.52
N VAL A 261 2.73 -36.95 -3.56
CA VAL A 261 2.03 -35.67 -3.77
C VAL A 261 3.00 -34.50 -3.70
N HIS A 262 3.74 -34.33 -2.61
CA HIS A 262 4.48 -33.09 -2.37
C HIS A 262 5.77 -32.98 -3.19
N LEU A 263 6.46 -34.07 -3.52
CA LEU A 263 7.57 -34.01 -4.47
C LEU A 263 7.07 -33.72 -5.89
N PHE A 264 5.90 -34.23 -6.30
CA PHE A 264 5.30 -33.89 -7.59
C PHE A 264 4.91 -32.41 -7.67
N ASP A 265 4.32 -31.86 -6.60
CA ASP A 265 4.03 -30.43 -6.48
C ASP A 265 5.32 -29.59 -6.59
N ILE A 266 6.39 -29.96 -5.87
CA ILE A 266 7.68 -29.24 -5.91
C ILE A 266 8.33 -29.31 -7.30
N ILE A 267 8.31 -30.48 -7.95
CA ILE A 267 8.82 -30.67 -9.32
C ILE A 267 8.02 -29.83 -10.33
N THR A 268 6.69 -29.84 -10.22
CA THR A 268 5.80 -29.06 -11.09
C THR A 268 6.00 -27.56 -10.87
N GLN A 269 6.17 -27.13 -9.61
CA GLN A 269 6.52 -25.76 -9.25
C GLN A 269 7.87 -25.36 -9.85
N TYR A 270 8.91 -26.18 -9.71
CA TYR A 270 10.24 -25.90 -10.26
C TYR A 270 10.19 -25.65 -11.76
N ARG A 271 9.62 -26.59 -12.54
CA ARG A 271 9.55 -26.48 -14.01
C ARG A 271 8.73 -25.26 -14.45
N ALA A 272 7.57 -25.02 -13.82
CA ALA A 272 6.74 -23.86 -14.14
C ALA A 272 7.38 -22.51 -13.76
N ILE A 273 8.37 -22.49 -12.86
CA ILE A 273 9.06 -21.28 -12.40
C ILE A 273 10.35 -21.01 -13.20
N PHE A 274 11.09 -22.07 -13.56
CA PHE A 274 12.44 -21.99 -14.16
C PHE A 274 12.51 -22.40 -15.64
N SER A 275 11.52 -23.10 -16.17
CA SER A 275 11.28 -23.33 -17.61
C SER A 275 12.49 -23.86 -18.38
N ASP A 276 12.96 -25.06 -18.02
CA ASP A 276 14.08 -25.73 -18.70
C ASP A 276 13.69 -26.34 -20.08
N ASP A 277 12.51 -26.01 -20.61
CA ASP A 277 11.88 -26.59 -21.81
C ASP A 277 12.26 -25.88 -23.14
N ASP A 278 13.56 -25.66 -23.43
CA ASP A 278 14.07 -25.82 -24.82
C ASP A 278 15.62 -25.92 -24.92
N PRO A 279 16.21 -27.13 -25.07
CA PRO A 279 17.64 -27.29 -25.32
C PRO A 279 18.10 -26.85 -26.73
N LEU A 280 17.18 -26.45 -27.63
CA LEU A 280 17.50 -25.98 -28.98
C LEU A 280 17.64 -24.45 -29.11
N LEU A 281 17.18 -23.67 -28.11
CA LEU A 281 17.19 -22.20 -28.16
C LEU A 281 18.27 -21.53 -27.30
N SER A 282 18.94 -22.25 -26.39
CA SER A 282 20.00 -21.68 -25.56
C SER A 282 21.31 -21.48 -26.33
N THR A 283 21.56 -20.27 -26.86
CA THR A 283 22.79 -19.91 -27.58
C THR A 283 24.03 -19.72 -26.68
N LYS A 284 24.06 -20.39 -25.52
CA LYS A 284 25.17 -20.49 -24.56
C LYS A 284 25.23 -21.92 -24.06
N LYS A 285 26.20 -22.71 -24.51
CA LYS A 285 26.24 -24.16 -24.21
C LYS A 285 26.81 -24.51 -22.83
N ASP A 286 27.60 -23.63 -22.22
CA ASP A 286 28.38 -23.99 -21.04
C ASP A 286 27.61 -23.80 -19.71
N ASP A 287 26.82 -22.71 -19.59
CA ASP A 287 26.02 -22.44 -18.38
C ASP A 287 24.85 -23.45 -18.22
N ALA A 288 24.12 -23.71 -19.31
CA ALA A 288 22.84 -24.44 -19.29
C ALA A 288 22.95 -25.90 -18.81
N VAL A 289 24.08 -26.57 -19.09
CA VAL A 289 24.34 -27.95 -18.65
C VAL A 289 24.46 -28.05 -17.12
N SER A 290 25.01 -27.01 -16.49
CA SER A 290 25.13 -26.93 -15.03
C SER A 290 23.76 -26.77 -14.37
N GLU A 291 22.91 -25.86 -14.89
CA GLU A 291 21.66 -25.49 -14.23
C GLU A 291 20.63 -26.63 -14.18
N ALA A 292 20.45 -27.37 -15.28
CA ALA A 292 19.57 -28.54 -15.30
C ALA A 292 20.08 -29.68 -14.39
N SER A 293 21.41 -29.84 -14.27
CA SER A 293 22.01 -30.90 -13.44
C SER A 293 21.66 -30.76 -11.95
N LEU A 294 21.51 -29.52 -11.45
CA LEU A 294 21.12 -29.25 -10.06
C LEU A 294 19.73 -29.79 -9.73
N PHE A 295 18.77 -29.63 -10.66
CA PHE A 295 17.42 -30.12 -10.49
C PHE A 295 17.36 -31.64 -10.53
N HIS A 296 17.95 -32.26 -11.55
CA HIS A 296 17.97 -33.71 -11.70
C HIS A 296 18.72 -34.40 -10.56
N GLY A 297 19.85 -33.83 -10.11
CA GLY A 297 20.59 -34.32 -8.93
C GLY A 297 19.77 -34.24 -7.64
N TRP A 298 18.99 -33.18 -7.43
CA TRP A 298 18.08 -33.07 -6.29
C TRP A 298 16.97 -34.13 -6.33
N VAL A 299 16.34 -34.34 -7.50
CA VAL A 299 15.29 -35.37 -7.67
C VAL A 299 15.85 -36.78 -7.41
N VAL A 300 17.02 -37.10 -7.97
CA VAL A 300 17.69 -38.39 -7.72
C VAL A 300 18.02 -38.58 -6.24
N HIS A 301 18.50 -37.53 -5.55
CA HIS A 301 18.77 -37.57 -4.12
C HIS A 301 17.49 -37.81 -3.28
N LYS A 302 16.37 -37.15 -3.59
CA LYS A 302 15.07 -37.40 -2.92
C LYS A 302 14.54 -38.81 -3.17
N ILE A 303 14.70 -39.35 -4.38
CA ILE A 303 14.33 -40.74 -4.69
C ILE A 303 15.23 -41.71 -3.90
N SER A 304 16.55 -41.48 -3.85
CA SER A 304 17.48 -42.32 -3.09
C SER A 304 17.22 -42.31 -1.58
N GLU A 305 16.78 -41.17 -1.02
CA GLU A 305 16.37 -41.05 0.38
C GLU A 305 15.08 -41.85 0.64
N PHE A 306 14.05 -41.68 -0.20
CA PHE A 306 12.81 -42.46 -0.12
C PHE A 306 13.06 -43.98 -0.24
N LEU A 307 13.92 -44.41 -1.16
CA LEU A 307 14.26 -45.83 -1.33
C LEU A 307 14.99 -46.39 -0.09
N SER A 308 15.85 -45.60 0.56
CA SER A 308 16.53 -45.99 1.80
C SER A 308 15.56 -46.11 2.98
N THR A 309 14.60 -45.18 3.12
CA THR A 309 13.52 -45.29 4.12
C THR A 309 12.64 -46.52 3.85
N LEU A 310 12.24 -46.74 2.59
CA LEU A 310 11.44 -47.88 2.19
C LEU A 310 12.13 -49.21 2.49
N GLU A 311 13.44 -49.33 2.21
CA GLU A 311 14.23 -50.52 2.53
C GLU A 311 14.31 -50.75 4.05
N GLN A 312 14.61 -49.71 4.84
CA GLN A 312 14.69 -49.79 6.30
C GLN A 312 13.36 -50.24 6.92
N ASP A 313 12.25 -49.61 6.54
CA ASP A 313 10.93 -49.92 7.09
C ASP A 313 10.42 -51.31 6.65
N LEU A 314 10.72 -51.74 5.41
CA LEU A 314 10.39 -53.10 4.96
C LEU A 314 11.15 -54.17 5.75
N MET A 315 12.41 -53.92 6.11
CA MET A 315 13.21 -54.83 6.95
C MET A 315 12.77 -54.86 8.42
N MET A 316 12.03 -53.85 8.90
CA MET A 316 11.38 -53.89 10.22
C MET A 316 10.11 -54.76 10.25
N GLY A 317 9.56 -55.14 9.08
CA GLY A 317 8.45 -56.07 8.94
C GLY A 317 7.08 -55.40 8.89
N ILE A 318 6.35 -55.60 7.79
CA ILE A 318 5.07 -54.93 7.49
C ILE A 318 3.84 -55.87 7.45
N GLY A 319 4.04 -57.15 7.79
CA GLY A 319 3.02 -58.20 7.71
C GLY A 319 2.60 -58.56 6.27
N GLU A 320 1.45 -59.22 6.14
CA GLU A 320 0.92 -59.88 4.92
C GLU A 320 0.67 -58.96 3.70
N ARG A 321 0.94 -57.65 3.78
CA ARG A 321 0.48 -56.63 2.81
C ARG A 321 1.59 -56.03 1.94
N LEU A 322 2.60 -56.83 1.62
CA LEU A 322 3.74 -56.44 0.77
C LEU A 322 3.29 -56.04 -0.65
N ASP A 323 2.20 -56.64 -1.14
CA ASP A 323 1.55 -56.37 -2.43
C ASP A 323 0.95 -54.96 -2.51
N SER A 324 0.25 -54.52 -1.47
CA SER A 324 -0.33 -53.18 -1.35
C SER A 324 0.76 -52.12 -1.39
N ILE A 325 1.87 -52.35 -0.68
CA ILE A 325 3.01 -51.43 -0.63
C ILE A 325 3.75 -51.42 -1.98
N LEU A 326 3.96 -52.58 -2.62
CA LEU A 326 4.52 -52.67 -3.97
C LEU A 326 3.66 -51.92 -5.00
N GLY A 327 2.34 -52.12 -4.97
CA GLY A 327 1.40 -51.43 -5.85
C GLY A 327 1.42 -49.91 -5.69
N GLN A 328 1.46 -49.42 -4.44
CA GLN A 328 1.59 -47.99 -4.14
C GLN A 328 2.94 -47.41 -4.61
N CYS A 329 4.05 -48.09 -4.37
CA CYS A 329 5.37 -47.68 -4.85
C CYS A 329 5.47 -47.70 -6.39
N MET A 330 4.89 -48.70 -7.05
CA MET A 330 4.81 -48.76 -8.51
C MET A 330 3.94 -47.64 -9.10
N TYR A 331 2.84 -47.28 -8.43
CA TYR A 331 2.02 -46.13 -8.82
C TYR A 331 2.73 -44.79 -8.60
N PHE A 332 3.51 -44.65 -7.51
CA PHE A 332 4.37 -43.50 -7.27
C PHE A 332 5.41 -43.35 -8.39
N GLY A 333 6.20 -44.39 -8.69
CA GLY A 333 7.17 -44.38 -9.79
C GLY A 333 6.52 -44.11 -11.16
N LEU A 334 5.34 -44.70 -11.44
CA LEU A 334 4.57 -44.43 -12.65
C LEU A 334 4.09 -42.97 -12.73
N SER A 335 3.70 -42.35 -11.62
CA SER A 335 3.35 -40.92 -11.62
C SER A 335 4.56 -40.03 -11.89
N PHE A 336 5.77 -40.49 -11.56
CA PHE A 336 7.03 -39.78 -11.78
C PHE A 336 7.65 -40.02 -13.17
N SER A 337 7.23 -41.04 -13.91
CA SER A 337 7.61 -41.20 -15.33
C SER A 337 7.17 -40.00 -16.18
N ARG A 338 6.02 -39.38 -15.84
CA ARG A 338 5.50 -38.15 -16.48
C ARG A 338 6.42 -36.94 -16.34
N VAL A 339 7.32 -36.95 -15.36
CA VAL A 339 8.34 -35.90 -15.15
C VAL A 339 9.76 -36.40 -15.46
N GLY A 340 9.90 -37.57 -16.09
CA GLY A 340 11.18 -38.14 -16.50
C GLY A 340 12.02 -38.74 -15.35
N ALA A 341 11.38 -39.12 -14.25
CA ALA A 341 12.04 -39.63 -13.05
C ALA A 341 11.51 -41.01 -12.64
N ASP A 342 11.37 -41.93 -13.60
CA ASP A 342 10.86 -43.28 -13.35
C ASP A 342 11.88 -44.16 -12.62
N PHE A 343 11.62 -44.43 -11.34
CA PHE A 343 12.47 -45.25 -10.49
C PHE A 343 11.97 -46.69 -10.30
N ARG A 344 10.95 -47.15 -11.06
CA ARG A 344 10.34 -48.48 -10.84
C ARG A 344 11.34 -49.64 -10.96
N GLY A 345 12.37 -49.51 -11.80
CA GLY A 345 13.47 -50.48 -11.89
C GLY A 345 14.30 -50.64 -10.61
N LEU A 346 14.36 -49.61 -9.76
CA LEU A 346 15.08 -49.62 -8.48
C LEU A 346 14.26 -50.24 -7.34
N LEU A 347 12.93 -50.35 -7.49
CA LEU A 347 12.07 -51.00 -6.49
C LEU A 347 12.27 -52.52 -6.48
N ALA A 348 12.46 -53.13 -7.66
CA ALA A 348 12.43 -54.58 -7.79
C ALA A 348 13.41 -55.33 -6.86
N PRO A 349 14.69 -54.92 -6.70
CA PRO A 349 15.60 -55.56 -5.76
C PRO A 349 15.16 -55.46 -4.30
N ILE A 350 14.68 -54.29 -3.86
CA ILE A 350 14.27 -54.03 -2.47
C ILE A 350 13.12 -54.96 -2.06
N PHE A 351 12.09 -55.06 -2.91
CA PHE A 351 10.95 -55.96 -2.66
C PHE A 351 11.31 -57.45 -2.78
N GLN A 352 12.30 -57.81 -3.60
CA GLN A 352 12.82 -59.19 -3.66
C GLN A 352 13.50 -59.58 -2.34
N THR A 353 14.39 -58.73 -1.81
CA THR A 353 15.04 -58.95 -0.50
C THR A 353 14.00 -59.00 0.61
N ALA A 354 13.01 -58.08 0.62
CA ALA A 354 11.95 -58.06 1.63
C ALA A 354 11.08 -59.33 1.60
N ALA A 355 10.71 -59.83 0.41
CA ALA A 355 9.93 -61.07 0.27
C ALA A 355 10.71 -62.30 0.74
N VAL A 356 11.99 -62.43 0.38
CA VAL A 356 12.84 -63.57 0.80
C VAL A 356 13.09 -63.53 2.31
N THR A 357 13.41 -62.37 2.88
CA THR A 357 13.60 -62.21 4.34
C THR A 357 12.30 -62.48 5.10
N GLY A 358 11.16 -62.01 4.60
CA GLY A 358 9.84 -62.29 5.17
C GLY A 358 9.53 -63.80 5.20
N PHE A 359 9.68 -64.48 4.07
CA PHE A 359 9.50 -65.93 3.99
C PHE A 359 10.46 -66.70 4.89
N GLY A 360 11.74 -66.32 4.91
CA GLY A 360 12.74 -66.91 5.81
C GLY A 360 12.39 -66.75 7.29
N ASN A 361 11.84 -65.60 7.69
CA ASN A 361 11.36 -65.38 9.05
C ASN A 361 10.14 -66.25 9.39
N THR A 362 9.16 -66.34 8.48
CA THR A 362 7.98 -67.22 8.63
C THR A 362 8.38 -68.70 8.74
N LEU A 363 9.36 -69.15 7.94
CA LEU A 363 9.92 -70.50 8.04
C LEU A 363 10.72 -70.74 9.32
N ASN A 364 11.52 -69.76 9.77
CA ASN A 364 12.25 -69.85 11.04
C ASN A 364 11.29 -69.96 12.24
N GLU A 365 10.16 -69.25 12.20
CA GLU A 365 9.11 -69.39 13.23
C GLU A 365 8.35 -70.72 13.09
N ALA A 366 8.10 -71.21 11.86
CA ALA A 366 7.54 -72.54 11.64
C ALA A 366 8.44 -73.64 12.24
N ASN A 367 9.76 -73.52 12.09
CA ASN A 367 10.73 -74.43 12.70
C ASN A 367 10.71 -74.38 14.23
N LYS A 368 10.71 -73.19 14.85
CA LYS A 368 10.58 -73.05 16.32
C LYS A 368 9.26 -73.59 16.84
N ARG A 369 8.16 -73.31 16.13
CA ARG A 369 6.82 -73.81 16.47
C ARG A 369 6.79 -75.33 16.41
N PHE A 370 7.33 -75.92 15.35
CA PHE A 370 7.50 -77.36 15.21
C PHE A 370 8.37 -77.94 16.34
N GLU A 371 9.46 -77.29 16.73
CA GLU A 371 10.30 -77.73 17.85
C GLU A 371 9.52 -77.77 19.18
N LEU A 372 8.78 -76.71 19.50
CA LEU A 372 7.95 -76.62 20.72
C LEU A 372 6.78 -77.62 20.72
N ASP A 373 6.14 -77.80 19.57
CA ASP A 373 5.06 -78.77 19.40
C ASP A 373 5.60 -80.21 19.45
N MET A 374 6.81 -80.46 18.95
CA MET A 374 7.49 -81.77 19.04
C MET A 374 7.95 -82.08 20.47
N GLN A 375 8.50 -81.10 21.20
CA GLN A 375 8.86 -81.22 22.63
C GLN A 375 7.65 -81.54 23.54
N SER A 376 6.43 -81.28 23.07
CA SER A 376 5.18 -81.59 23.77
C SER A 376 4.34 -82.66 23.08
N TYR A 377 4.87 -83.31 22.04
CA TYR A 377 4.11 -84.24 21.19
C TYR A 377 3.94 -85.61 21.83
N ASN A 378 2.68 -86.02 22.01
CA ASN A 378 2.34 -87.37 22.48
C ASN A 378 1.96 -88.26 21.29
N LEU A 379 2.87 -89.15 20.90
CA LEU A 379 2.67 -90.17 19.85
C LEU A 379 1.40 -91.02 20.06
N MET A 380 0.95 -91.19 21.29
CA MET A 380 -0.21 -92.02 21.66
C MET A 380 -1.54 -91.26 21.76
N ALA A 381 -1.56 -89.94 21.55
CA ALA A 381 -2.81 -89.18 21.43
C ALA A 381 -3.70 -89.73 20.30
N GLN A 382 -5.02 -89.73 20.53
CA GLN A 382 -6.01 -90.04 19.51
C GLN A 382 -6.60 -88.74 18.96
N THR A 383 -6.43 -88.51 17.66
CA THR A 383 -7.10 -87.46 16.91
C THR A 383 -8.57 -87.80 16.73
N ASN A 384 -9.42 -87.23 17.60
CA ASN A 384 -10.88 -87.31 17.46
C ASN A 384 -11.32 -86.49 16.23
N THR A 385 -11.26 -87.11 15.05
CA THR A 385 -11.67 -86.54 13.76
C THR A 385 -13.19 -86.40 13.69
N VAL A 386 -13.70 -85.30 14.26
CA VAL A 386 -15.13 -84.94 14.24
C VAL A 386 -15.58 -84.62 12.82
N GLY A 387 -16.24 -85.59 12.18
CA GLY A 387 -17.06 -85.40 10.98
C GLY A 387 -16.29 -85.19 9.68
N SER A 388 -16.38 -86.17 8.79
CA SER A 388 -15.97 -86.00 7.39
C SER A 388 -16.89 -85.00 6.68
N VAL A 389 -16.48 -83.72 6.62
CA VAL A 389 -17.02 -82.79 5.63
C VAL A 389 -16.67 -83.36 4.26
N PRO A 390 -17.64 -83.60 3.35
CA PRO A 390 -17.37 -84.22 2.06
C PRO A 390 -16.58 -83.25 1.16
N TYR A 391 -15.26 -83.41 1.14
CA TYR A 391 -14.38 -82.65 0.26
C TYR A 391 -14.60 -83.08 -1.20
N THR A 392 -15.52 -82.41 -1.89
CA THR A 392 -15.74 -82.58 -3.33
C THR A 392 -14.59 -81.96 -4.12
N ALA A 393 -13.45 -82.65 -4.15
CA ALA A 393 -12.24 -82.24 -4.84
C ALA A 393 -12.38 -82.37 -6.38
N GLN A 394 -13.20 -81.50 -6.98
CA GLN A 394 -13.25 -81.34 -8.42
C GLN A 394 -12.04 -80.51 -8.90
N GLY A 395 -10.94 -81.19 -9.23
CA GLY A 395 -9.94 -80.70 -10.19
C GLY A 395 -8.70 -79.94 -9.67
N ASN A 396 -8.66 -79.49 -8.42
CA ASN A 396 -7.50 -78.74 -7.88
C ASN A 396 -6.57 -79.61 -7.01
N GLU A 397 -5.33 -79.84 -7.46
CA GLU A 397 -4.32 -80.66 -6.76
C GLU A 397 -3.62 -79.99 -5.55
N LEU A 398 -4.08 -78.82 -5.11
CA LEU A 398 -3.36 -77.92 -4.17
C LEU A 398 -4.01 -77.82 -2.78
N TYR A 399 -4.73 -78.85 -2.34
CA TYR A 399 -5.30 -78.92 -0.99
C TYR A 399 -4.40 -79.73 -0.03
N PRO A 400 -4.27 -79.33 1.26
CA PRO A 400 -3.46 -80.06 2.24
C PRO A 400 -3.90 -81.53 2.39
N PRO A 401 -2.96 -82.51 2.35
CA PRO A 401 -3.28 -83.91 2.55
C PRO A 401 -3.91 -84.18 3.93
N ALA A 402 -5.13 -84.71 3.94
CA ALA A 402 -5.90 -84.91 5.18
C ALA A 402 -5.20 -85.79 6.23
N ILE A 403 -4.31 -86.70 5.80
CA ILE A 403 -3.49 -87.55 6.68
C ILE A 403 -2.54 -86.76 7.59
N LEU A 404 -2.22 -85.50 7.27
CA LEU A 404 -1.44 -84.63 8.15
C LEU A 404 -2.17 -84.31 9.46
N LEU A 405 -3.52 -84.34 9.47
CA LEU A 405 -4.33 -84.03 10.65
C LEU A 405 -4.13 -85.03 11.79
N ASP A 406 -3.69 -86.27 11.49
CA ASP A 406 -3.35 -87.28 12.49
C ASP A 406 -1.99 -87.03 13.17
N TYR A 407 -1.23 -86.04 12.70
CA TYR A 407 0.12 -85.72 13.15
C TYR A 407 0.27 -84.21 13.39
N SER A 408 -0.27 -83.72 14.51
CA SER A 408 -0.42 -82.28 14.80
C SER A 408 0.82 -81.40 14.52
N PRO A 409 2.07 -81.78 14.86
CA PRO A 409 3.24 -80.96 14.53
C PRO A 409 3.44 -80.78 13.01
N LEU A 410 3.20 -81.83 12.22
CA LEU A 410 3.30 -81.78 10.75
C LEU A 410 2.19 -80.91 10.14
N ALA A 411 0.97 -80.97 10.68
CA ALA A 411 -0.13 -80.10 10.25
C ALA A 411 0.14 -78.61 10.58
N VAL A 412 0.62 -78.31 11.79
CA VAL A 412 0.94 -76.94 12.21
C VAL A 412 2.09 -76.37 11.36
N TYR A 413 3.19 -77.12 11.20
CA TYR A 413 4.29 -76.71 10.32
C TYR A 413 3.84 -76.50 8.88
N CYS A 414 3.07 -77.44 8.31
CA CYS A 414 2.48 -77.31 6.97
C CYS A 414 1.66 -76.02 6.82
N ASN A 415 0.81 -75.70 7.80
CA ASN A 415 -0.02 -74.49 7.77
C ASN A 415 0.82 -73.20 7.84
N HIS A 416 1.90 -73.16 8.62
CA HIS A 416 2.82 -72.02 8.64
C HIS A 416 3.59 -71.84 7.33
N VAL A 417 4.08 -72.93 6.71
CA VAL A 417 4.71 -72.85 5.37
C VAL A 417 3.70 -72.38 4.31
N LEU A 418 2.46 -72.86 4.37
CA LEU A 418 1.37 -72.41 3.49
C LEU A 418 1.00 -70.94 3.71
N SER A 419 1.09 -70.40 4.94
CA SER A 419 0.94 -68.96 5.19
C SER A 419 1.99 -68.17 4.41
N GLY A 420 3.27 -68.50 4.59
CA GLY A 420 4.37 -67.85 3.88
C GLY A 420 4.26 -67.95 2.36
N PHE A 421 3.76 -69.07 1.82
CA PHE A 421 3.45 -69.19 0.38
C PHE A 421 2.27 -68.31 -0.07
N ASN A 422 1.22 -68.16 0.73
CA ASN A 422 0.09 -67.28 0.42
C ASN A 422 0.49 -65.81 0.47
N GLU A 423 1.31 -65.41 1.45
CA GLU A 423 1.91 -64.07 1.57
C GLU A 423 2.80 -63.75 0.36
N LEU A 424 3.66 -64.69 -0.07
CA LEU A 424 4.49 -64.51 -1.26
C LEU A 424 3.71 -64.52 -2.56
N ARG A 425 2.54 -65.17 -2.64
CA ARG A 425 1.78 -65.34 -3.89
C ARG A 425 1.49 -64.05 -4.65
N LEU A 426 1.32 -62.94 -3.95
CA LEU A 426 1.04 -61.62 -4.54
C LEU A 426 2.33 -60.83 -4.86
N CYS A 427 3.48 -61.26 -4.33
CA CYS A 427 4.81 -60.64 -4.46
C CYS A 427 5.91 -61.67 -4.73
N ALA A 428 5.71 -62.55 -5.71
CA ALA A 428 6.66 -63.60 -6.10
C ALA A 428 7.32 -63.35 -7.48
N PRO A 429 8.33 -62.45 -7.60
CA PRO A 429 9.17 -62.37 -8.79
C PRO A 429 9.84 -63.69 -9.12
N VAL A 430 9.90 -64.06 -10.41
CA VAL A 430 10.55 -65.31 -10.87
C VAL A 430 12.03 -65.39 -10.43
N SER A 431 12.69 -64.24 -10.20
CA SER A 431 14.06 -64.15 -9.70
C SER A 431 14.26 -64.65 -8.26
N VAL A 432 13.24 -64.63 -7.39
CA VAL A 432 13.39 -65.14 -6.01
C VAL A 432 13.15 -66.65 -5.89
N ALA A 433 12.71 -67.33 -6.95
CA ALA A 433 12.32 -68.73 -6.91
C ALA A 433 13.40 -69.66 -6.31
N HIS A 434 14.67 -69.43 -6.64
CA HIS A 434 15.78 -70.20 -6.09
C HIS A 434 16.02 -69.94 -4.60
N ALA A 435 16.04 -68.68 -4.17
CA ALA A 435 16.25 -68.30 -2.77
C ALA A 435 15.08 -68.74 -1.86
N VAL A 436 13.84 -68.69 -2.38
CA VAL A 436 12.65 -69.21 -1.69
C VAL A 436 12.70 -70.74 -1.57
N ALA A 437 13.18 -71.44 -2.60
CA ALA A 437 13.38 -72.88 -2.56
C ALA A 437 14.50 -73.30 -1.58
N GLU A 438 15.63 -72.60 -1.60
CA GLU A 438 16.75 -72.79 -0.66
C GLU A 438 16.34 -72.50 0.79
N ALA A 439 15.54 -71.46 1.03
CA ALA A 439 15.00 -71.17 2.36
C ALA A 439 14.10 -72.32 2.86
N LEU A 440 13.24 -72.88 2.01
CA LEU A 440 12.41 -74.03 2.37
C LEU A 440 13.23 -75.31 2.56
N GLU A 441 14.24 -75.57 1.72
CA GLU A 441 15.14 -76.71 1.91
C GLU A 441 15.93 -76.58 3.23
N ASN A 442 16.39 -75.38 3.60
CA ASN A 442 17.02 -75.15 4.90
C ASN A 442 16.05 -75.32 6.07
N SER A 443 14.79 -74.88 5.94
CA SER A 443 13.73 -75.11 6.92
C SER A 443 13.45 -76.60 7.12
N LEU A 444 13.26 -77.37 6.04
CA LEU A 444 13.07 -78.82 6.08
C LEU A 444 14.30 -79.55 6.64
N ASN A 445 15.52 -79.08 6.35
CA ASN A 445 16.73 -79.61 6.98
C ASN A 445 16.82 -79.28 8.49
N GLY A 446 16.24 -78.18 8.94
CA GLY A 446 16.02 -77.90 10.36
C GLY A 446 15.00 -78.86 10.99
N VAL A 447 13.87 -79.12 10.32
CA VAL A 447 12.87 -80.11 10.75
C VAL A 447 13.47 -81.51 10.83
N ASN A 448 14.28 -81.92 9.84
CA ASN A 448 15.06 -83.16 9.88
C ASN A 448 15.91 -83.25 11.16
N ASN A 449 16.60 -82.17 11.53
CA ASN A 449 17.43 -82.14 12.74
C ASN A 449 16.59 -82.26 14.04
N ILE A 450 15.39 -81.67 14.08
CA ILE A 450 14.46 -81.76 15.21
C ILE A 450 13.88 -83.18 15.34
N ILE A 451 13.51 -83.81 14.22
CA ILE A 451 13.04 -85.21 14.20
C ILE A 451 14.16 -86.15 14.66
N LEU A 452 15.40 -85.92 14.22
CA LEU A 452 16.58 -86.69 14.63
C LEU A 452 16.98 -86.47 16.10
N SER A 453 16.80 -85.27 16.66
CA SER A 453 17.06 -85.01 18.09
C SER A 453 15.98 -85.63 18.98
N PHE A 454 14.71 -85.55 18.58
CA PHE A 454 13.60 -86.23 19.27
C PHE A 454 13.78 -87.75 19.28
N HIS A 455 14.13 -88.37 18.13
CA HIS A 455 14.43 -89.81 18.10
C HIS A 455 15.55 -90.15 19.07
N ARG A 456 16.69 -89.44 19.04
CA ARG A 456 17.83 -89.71 19.95
C ARG A 456 17.52 -89.51 21.44
N ALA A 457 16.49 -88.76 21.79
CA ALA A 457 16.02 -88.61 23.16
C ALA A 457 15.14 -89.78 23.60
N GLU A 458 14.18 -90.19 22.76
CA GLU A 458 13.12 -91.14 23.10
C GLU A 458 13.34 -92.58 22.58
N GLU A 459 14.37 -92.83 21.77
CA GLU A 459 14.70 -94.14 21.15
C GLU A 459 14.94 -95.25 22.19
N THR A 460 15.38 -94.90 23.41
CA THR A 460 15.51 -95.85 24.53
C THR A 460 14.24 -96.07 25.34
N THR A 461 13.17 -95.33 25.00
CA THR A 461 11.95 -95.19 25.80
C THR A 461 10.69 -95.69 25.05
N PHE A 462 10.69 -95.66 23.71
CA PHE A 462 9.56 -96.07 22.89
C PHE A 462 9.14 -97.53 23.09
N ASP A 463 7.84 -97.74 23.29
CA ASP A 463 7.22 -99.06 23.13
C ASP A 463 7.13 -99.43 21.63
N GLN A 464 7.04 -100.72 21.29
CA GLN A 464 7.02 -101.20 19.89
C GLN A 464 5.93 -100.51 19.03
N ARG A 465 4.79 -100.15 19.62
CA ARG A 465 3.69 -99.43 18.96
C ARG A 465 3.98 -97.95 18.71
N GLU A 466 4.81 -97.33 19.55
CA GLU A 466 5.22 -95.95 19.44
C GLU A 466 6.32 -95.83 18.38
N GLN A 467 7.25 -96.79 18.35
CA GLN A 467 8.22 -96.93 17.26
C GLN A 467 7.54 -97.10 15.90
N GLU A 468 6.53 -97.99 15.78
CA GLU A 468 5.72 -98.11 14.56
C GLU A 468 5.03 -96.79 14.15
N LYS A 469 4.51 -96.02 15.13
CA LYS A 469 3.86 -94.73 14.87
C LYS A 469 4.86 -93.65 14.47
N PHE A 470 6.05 -93.64 15.06
CA PHE A 470 7.12 -92.72 14.71
C PHE A 470 7.68 -93.02 13.31
N THR A 471 7.84 -94.30 12.95
CA THR A 471 8.17 -94.70 11.57
C THR A 471 7.11 -94.22 10.57
N LYS A 472 5.81 -94.28 10.92
CA LYS A 472 4.71 -93.74 10.08
C LYS A 472 4.69 -92.20 10.04
N PHE A 473 5.07 -91.51 11.12
CA PHE A 473 5.26 -90.06 11.14
C PHE A 473 6.39 -89.63 10.17
N CYS A 474 7.52 -90.34 10.19
CA CYS A 474 8.63 -90.13 9.25
C CYS A 474 8.24 -90.44 7.79
N ASP A 475 7.46 -91.50 7.55
CA ASP A 475 6.92 -91.84 6.22
C ASP A 475 5.96 -90.77 5.69
N VAL A 476 5.03 -90.27 6.52
CA VAL A 476 4.10 -89.18 6.15
C VAL A 476 4.84 -87.86 5.92
N TYR A 477 5.84 -87.52 6.74
CA TYR A 477 6.68 -86.35 6.51
C TYR A 477 7.48 -86.46 5.19
N GLY A 478 8.17 -87.59 4.96
CA GLY A 478 9.03 -87.79 3.79
C GLY A 478 8.30 -88.00 2.47
N GLU A 479 7.27 -88.83 2.43
CA GLU A 479 6.56 -89.24 1.21
C GLU A 479 5.26 -88.46 0.96
N THR A 480 4.72 -87.75 1.96
CA THR A 480 3.49 -86.93 1.78
C THR A 480 3.75 -85.44 1.94
N LEU A 481 4.37 -84.99 3.04
CA LEU A 481 4.52 -83.54 3.30
C LEU A 481 5.53 -82.86 2.37
N ILE A 482 6.75 -83.39 2.26
CA ILE A 482 7.79 -82.79 1.39
C ILE A 482 7.34 -82.73 -0.08
N PRO A 483 6.77 -83.80 -0.69
CA PRO A 483 6.24 -83.73 -2.05
C PRO A 483 5.07 -82.76 -2.21
N TYR A 484 4.19 -82.62 -1.20
CA TYR A 484 3.11 -81.64 -1.23
C TYR A 484 3.62 -80.19 -1.18
N LEU A 485 4.57 -79.88 -0.30
CA LEU A 485 5.17 -78.55 -0.23
C LEU A 485 5.98 -78.22 -1.51
N SER A 486 6.64 -79.22 -2.11
CA SER A 486 7.28 -79.07 -3.42
C SER A 486 6.27 -78.79 -4.54
N LYS A 487 5.11 -79.47 -4.57
CA LYS A 487 4.01 -79.13 -5.50
C LYS A 487 3.50 -77.70 -5.29
N CYS A 488 3.34 -77.26 -4.05
CA CYS A 488 2.93 -75.88 -3.75
C CYS A 488 3.95 -74.85 -4.27
N LEU A 489 5.25 -75.12 -4.08
CA LEU A 489 6.33 -74.27 -4.61
C LEU A 489 6.35 -74.26 -6.16
N GLN A 490 6.10 -75.40 -6.81
CA GLN A 490 6.00 -75.50 -8.27
C GLN A 490 4.74 -74.79 -8.84
N ALA A 491 3.67 -74.67 -8.05
CA ALA A 491 2.50 -73.87 -8.41
C ALA A 491 2.74 -72.36 -8.20
N LEU A 492 3.59 -71.98 -7.25
CA LEU A 492 4.04 -70.60 -7.04
C LEU A 492 5.05 -70.16 -8.12
N PHE A 493 5.95 -71.05 -8.52
CA PHE A 493 6.96 -70.83 -9.56
C PHE A 493 6.93 -71.96 -10.61
N PRO A 494 6.12 -71.83 -11.69
CA PRO A 494 5.97 -72.87 -12.71
C PRO A 494 7.32 -73.28 -13.35
N PRO A 495 7.75 -74.56 -13.26
CA PRO A 495 9.03 -75.00 -13.81
C PRO A 495 9.16 -74.79 -15.33
N GLN A 496 8.04 -74.78 -16.05
CA GLN A 496 7.95 -74.47 -17.48
C GLN A 496 8.32 -73.00 -17.76
N GLN A 497 7.92 -72.07 -16.90
CA GLN A 497 8.23 -70.64 -17.02
C GLN A 497 9.68 -70.35 -16.61
N LEU A 498 10.17 -71.01 -15.55
CA LEU A 498 11.58 -70.94 -15.12
C LEU A 498 12.53 -71.46 -16.21
N SER A 499 12.27 -72.64 -16.75
CA SER A 499 13.13 -73.24 -17.80
C SER A 499 13.08 -72.47 -19.12
N ALA A 500 11.94 -71.85 -19.47
CA ALA A 500 11.86 -70.93 -20.60
C ALA A 500 12.67 -69.64 -20.38
N LEU A 501 12.79 -69.15 -19.14
CA LEU A 501 13.55 -67.93 -18.82
C LEU A 501 15.06 -68.18 -18.68
N LEU A 502 15.45 -69.37 -18.22
CA LEU A 502 16.83 -69.73 -17.88
C LEU A 502 17.52 -70.64 -18.93
N GLY A 503 16.77 -71.18 -19.88
CA GLY A 503 17.30 -72.07 -20.94
C GLY A 503 17.71 -73.48 -20.47
N VAL A 504 17.46 -73.83 -19.22
CA VAL A 504 17.89 -75.07 -18.56
C VAL A 504 16.70 -75.66 -17.76
N PRO A 505 16.48 -76.97 -17.72
CA PRO A 505 15.48 -77.58 -16.84
C PRO A 505 15.85 -77.36 -15.35
N VAL A 506 14.96 -76.74 -14.58
CA VAL A 506 15.17 -76.42 -13.16
C VAL A 506 14.30 -77.30 -12.28
N ASN A 507 14.92 -78.09 -11.39
CA ASN A 507 14.28 -78.59 -10.18
C ASN A 507 14.53 -77.57 -9.05
N LEU A 508 13.47 -77.11 -8.39
CA LEU A 508 13.58 -76.10 -7.34
C LEU A 508 14.10 -76.68 -6.01
N ILE A 509 13.68 -77.90 -5.64
CA ILE A 509 14.11 -78.61 -4.43
C ILE A 509 14.49 -80.03 -4.81
N ASP A 510 15.64 -80.54 -4.35
CA ASP A 510 15.94 -81.97 -4.42
C ASP A 510 15.35 -82.72 -3.23
N ILE A 511 14.10 -83.17 -3.41
CA ILE A 511 13.35 -84.00 -2.46
C ILE A 511 14.18 -85.20 -1.97
N LYS A 512 15.04 -85.79 -2.82
CA LYS A 512 15.86 -86.94 -2.43
C LYS A 512 16.88 -86.54 -1.37
N THR A 513 17.71 -85.54 -1.64
CA THR A 513 18.75 -85.07 -0.69
C THR A 513 18.16 -84.65 0.66
N VAL A 514 16.94 -84.10 0.71
CA VAL A 514 16.25 -83.77 1.97
C VAL A 514 15.76 -85.03 2.71
N VAL A 515 15.12 -85.98 2.00
CA VAL A 515 14.57 -87.21 2.61
C VAL A 515 15.65 -88.23 2.99
N ASP A 516 16.74 -88.31 2.23
CA ASP A 516 17.86 -89.24 2.47
C ASP A 516 18.44 -89.13 3.89
N ARG A 517 18.40 -87.93 4.50
CA ARG A 517 18.85 -87.71 5.89
C ARG A 517 18.06 -88.48 6.93
N ILE A 518 16.77 -88.74 6.69
CA ILE A 518 15.87 -89.45 7.61
C ILE A 518 15.43 -90.83 7.08
N ARG A 519 15.86 -91.25 5.87
CA ARG A 519 15.45 -92.53 5.26
C ARG A 519 15.69 -93.75 6.15
N HIS A 520 16.66 -93.69 7.06
CA HIS A 520 16.93 -94.76 8.05
C HIS A 520 15.86 -94.90 9.14
N LEU A 521 14.95 -93.93 9.27
CA LEU A 521 13.78 -93.92 10.17
C LEU A 521 12.46 -94.20 9.44
N MET A 522 12.52 -94.48 8.13
CA MET A 522 11.38 -94.70 7.24
C MET A 522 11.25 -96.19 6.88
N PRO A 523 10.05 -96.68 6.50
CA PRO A 523 9.86 -98.09 6.12
C PRO A 523 10.63 -98.42 4.82
N VAL A 524 11.35 -99.54 4.83
CA VAL A 524 12.11 -100.03 3.68
C VAL A 524 11.16 -100.53 2.60
N LYS A 525 11.14 -99.86 1.44
CA LYS A 525 10.36 -100.28 0.25
C LYS A 525 11.20 -101.20 -0.62
N GLU A 526 10.81 -102.48 -0.73
CA GLU A 526 11.45 -103.43 -1.66
C GLU A 526 11.11 -103.06 -3.11
N SER A 527 12.13 -102.89 -3.96
CA SER A 527 11.95 -102.53 -5.36
C SER A 527 11.80 -103.77 -6.26
N VAL A 528 10.60 -103.99 -6.79
CA VAL A 528 10.34 -105.00 -7.84
C VAL A 528 10.47 -104.36 -9.21
N ASP A 529 11.31 -104.96 -10.05
CA ASP A 529 11.49 -104.65 -11.48
C ASP A 529 11.46 -105.97 -12.29
N VAL A 530 11.52 -105.87 -13.63
CA VAL A 530 11.42 -106.91 -14.69
C VAL A 530 10.08 -106.90 -15.44
N LEU A 531 10.00 -105.94 -16.37
CA LEU A 531 9.98 -106.19 -17.82
C LEU A 531 8.99 -107.24 -18.41
N SER A 532 8.12 -106.78 -19.31
CA SER A 532 7.69 -107.57 -20.48
C SER A 532 7.60 -106.72 -21.76
N LYS A 533 7.77 -107.35 -22.92
CA LYS A 533 7.89 -106.77 -24.28
C LYS A 533 6.99 -107.60 -25.24
N PRO A 534 6.86 -107.31 -26.56
CA PRO A 534 6.38 -106.07 -27.20
C PRO A 534 5.45 -106.33 -28.42
N LYS A 535 5.20 -105.28 -29.23
CA LYS A 535 5.04 -105.28 -30.72
C LYS A 535 3.69 -105.60 -31.42
N MET A 536 3.62 -105.06 -32.67
CA MET A 536 2.75 -105.33 -33.83
C MET A 536 1.28 -104.84 -33.79
N GLU A 537 0.63 -104.48 -34.93
CA GLU A 537 1.10 -103.79 -36.17
C GLU A 537 -0.10 -103.47 -37.11
N ASN A 538 -0.12 -102.30 -37.77
CA ASN A 538 -0.97 -101.92 -38.94
C ASN A 538 -2.52 -101.91 -38.69
N GLN A 539 -3.40 -101.18 -39.41
CA GLN A 539 -3.42 -100.74 -40.82
C GLN A 539 -4.20 -99.41 -41.07
N THR A 540 -3.61 -98.53 -41.88
CA THR A 540 -4.13 -98.02 -43.18
C THR A 540 -5.57 -97.43 -43.34
N GLN A 541 -5.65 -96.08 -43.34
CA GLN A 541 -6.38 -95.19 -44.29
C GLN A 541 -7.93 -95.02 -44.31
N LEU A 542 -8.32 -93.96 -45.07
CA LEU A 542 -9.61 -93.62 -45.71
C LEU A 542 -10.62 -92.78 -44.87
N PRO A 543 -11.46 -91.91 -45.51
CA PRO A 543 -11.32 -90.47 -45.23
C PRO A 543 -12.65 -89.72 -44.93
N ALA A 544 -12.53 -88.38 -44.86
CA ALA A 544 -13.58 -87.42 -44.51
C ALA A 544 -14.82 -87.39 -45.43
N LYS A 545 -15.92 -86.87 -44.87
CA LYS A 545 -16.81 -85.92 -45.58
C LYS A 545 -17.63 -85.03 -44.64
N GLU A 546 -18.16 -83.93 -45.18
CA GLU A 546 -19.00 -82.96 -44.46
C GLU A 546 -20.46 -83.42 -44.34
N THR A 547 -21.23 -82.79 -43.45
CA THR A 547 -22.64 -82.44 -43.75
C THR A 547 -23.03 -81.16 -43.00
N GLU A 548 -23.77 -80.27 -43.67
CA GLU A 548 -24.39 -79.07 -43.09
C GLU A 548 -25.78 -79.39 -42.47
N GLN A 549 -26.56 -78.32 -42.16
CA GLN A 549 -28.03 -78.27 -41.98
C GLN A 549 -28.61 -78.66 -40.59
N LYS A 550 -29.64 -77.96 -40.05
CA LYS A 550 -30.11 -76.55 -40.29
C LYS A 550 -31.17 -76.13 -39.24
N ALA A 551 -31.28 -74.81 -39.05
CA ALA A 551 -32.50 -74.02 -38.77
C ALA A 551 -33.20 -74.05 -37.38
N GLU A 552 -33.93 -72.95 -37.14
CA GLU A 552 -34.99 -72.68 -36.13
C GLU A 552 -34.58 -72.61 -34.64
N ASP A 553 -35.03 -71.66 -33.79
CA ASP A 553 -35.34 -70.20 -33.89
C ASP A 553 -35.56 -69.67 -32.43
N LEU A 554 -35.72 -68.40 -32.01
CA LEU A 554 -35.94 -67.04 -32.60
C LEU A 554 -34.76 -66.09 -32.16
N GLN A 555 -34.59 -64.79 -32.47
CA GLN A 555 -35.46 -63.59 -32.66
C GLN A 555 -36.11 -63.01 -31.35
N GLU A 556 -36.13 -61.69 -31.07
CA GLU A 556 -35.50 -60.50 -31.70
C GLU A 556 -35.52 -59.24 -30.77
N THR A 557 -35.26 -58.05 -31.33
CA THR A 557 -35.24 -56.67 -30.76
C THR A 557 -34.02 -56.32 -29.90
N ASP A 558 -32.98 -55.59 -30.34
CA ASP A 558 -32.78 -54.46 -31.31
C ASP A 558 -33.04 -53.04 -30.77
N HIS A 559 -31.98 -52.22 -30.80
CA HIS A 559 -31.91 -50.96 -31.55
C HIS A 559 -30.45 -50.49 -31.61
N GLY A 560 -30.01 -49.91 -32.75
CA GLY A 560 -28.59 -49.68 -33.01
C GLY A 560 -28.20 -48.30 -33.56
N VAL A 561 -26.88 -48.05 -33.52
CA VAL A 561 -26.00 -47.28 -34.46
C VAL A 561 -26.44 -45.89 -34.98
N PRO A 562 -25.49 -44.92 -35.09
CA PRO A 562 -24.69 -44.86 -36.34
C PRO A 562 -23.16 -44.88 -36.17
N LYS A 563 -22.49 -45.27 -37.26
CA LYS A 563 -21.04 -45.15 -37.59
C LYS A 563 -20.73 -43.73 -38.15
N PRO A 564 -19.52 -43.33 -38.62
CA PRO A 564 -18.29 -44.10 -38.96
C PRO A 564 -16.97 -43.41 -38.48
N ASP A 565 -15.72 -43.75 -38.89
CA ASP A 565 -15.21 -44.83 -39.79
C ASP A 565 -13.90 -45.48 -39.23
N ASN A 566 -12.84 -45.65 -40.05
CA ASN A 566 -11.61 -46.43 -39.75
C ASN A 566 -10.29 -45.70 -40.09
N GLU A 567 -9.19 -46.15 -39.46
CA GLU A 567 -7.80 -46.01 -39.96
C GLU A 567 -7.25 -47.39 -40.40
N PRO A 568 -6.27 -47.46 -41.33
CA PRO A 568 -5.61 -48.72 -41.68
C PRO A 568 -4.06 -48.71 -41.66
N ALA A 569 -3.47 -49.63 -40.88
CA ALA A 569 -2.20 -50.35 -41.13
C ALA A 569 -0.87 -49.53 -41.28
N THR A 570 0.35 -50.09 -41.27
CA THR A 570 0.80 -51.51 -41.30
C THR A 570 2.18 -51.66 -40.59
N GLU A 571 2.49 -52.87 -40.12
CA GLU A 571 3.85 -53.40 -39.85
C GLU A 571 4.57 -53.77 -41.19
N PRO A 572 5.86 -54.27 -41.29
CA PRO A 572 6.50 -55.22 -40.35
C PRO A 572 8.06 -55.25 -40.18
N ASP A 573 8.48 -56.10 -39.23
CA ASP A 573 9.53 -57.15 -39.30
C ASP A 573 11.05 -56.99 -38.95
N THR A 574 11.51 -58.02 -38.21
CA THR A 574 12.86 -58.66 -38.14
C THR A 574 14.11 -57.99 -37.50
N ASN A 575 14.36 -58.34 -36.22
CA ASN A 575 15.45 -59.21 -35.66
C ASN A 575 16.70 -59.61 -36.52
N PRO A 576 17.84 -60.12 -35.95
CA PRO A 576 18.17 -60.37 -34.52
C PRO A 576 19.64 -60.10 -34.00
N SER A 577 19.76 -59.83 -32.68
CA SER A 577 20.64 -60.42 -31.63
C SER A 577 22.18 -60.71 -31.73
N ILE A 578 22.81 -60.83 -30.53
CA ILE A 578 24.13 -61.44 -30.14
C ILE A 578 25.36 -60.54 -30.51
N VAL A 579 26.43 -60.31 -29.71
CA VAL A 579 27.31 -61.18 -28.87
C VAL A 579 27.80 -60.51 -27.57
N LEU A 580 28.17 -61.33 -26.58
CA LEU A 580 28.77 -61.02 -25.27
C LEU A 580 30.16 -61.69 -25.17
N GLN A 581 31.19 -61.01 -24.61
CA GLN A 581 32.43 -61.52 -23.95
C GLN A 581 33.50 -60.38 -23.96
N THR A 582 34.30 -59.98 -22.95
CA THR A 582 34.88 -60.41 -21.64
C THR A 582 36.41 -60.22 -21.72
N SER A 583 37.10 -60.22 -20.57
CA SER A 583 38.57 -60.12 -20.39
C SER A 583 39.19 -58.74 -20.70
N GLU A 584 40.34 -58.33 -20.12
CA GLU A 584 40.92 -58.61 -18.79
C GLU A 584 41.85 -57.43 -18.42
N ALA A 585 42.51 -57.45 -17.26
CA ALA A 585 43.40 -56.37 -16.81
C ALA A 585 44.89 -56.65 -17.11
N GLU A 586 45.68 -55.61 -17.42
CA GLU A 586 47.01 -55.39 -16.80
C GLU A 586 47.65 -54.01 -17.07
N ASN A 587 47.93 -53.29 -15.98
CA ASN A 587 49.23 -52.70 -15.58
C ASN A 587 50.07 -51.69 -16.41
N ILE A 588 50.62 -50.72 -15.63
CA ILE A 588 51.92 -49.99 -15.75
C ILE A 588 52.04 -48.70 -16.60
N GLU A 589 52.22 -47.58 -15.86
CA GLU A 589 53.14 -46.41 -16.01
C GLU A 589 53.31 -45.68 -17.38
N SER A 590 53.61 -44.36 -17.46
CA SER A 590 54.26 -43.45 -16.49
C SER A 590 53.86 -41.95 -16.62
N ASP A 591 54.18 -41.16 -15.59
CA ASP A 591 54.50 -39.71 -15.52
C ASP A 591 53.71 -38.67 -16.38
N SER A 592 53.16 -37.60 -15.81
CA SER A 592 53.90 -36.63 -14.97
C SER A 592 53.00 -35.64 -14.19
N GLU A 593 53.65 -34.90 -13.29
CA GLU A 593 53.16 -33.90 -12.31
C GLU A 593 52.15 -32.86 -12.87
N ASN A 594 51.22 -32.27 -12.10
CA ASN A 594 51.45 -31.63 -10.79
C ASN A 594 50.17 -31.50 -9.93
N GLN A 595 50.29 -31.31 -8.60
CA GLN A 595 49.16 -31.33 -7.64
C GLN A 595 48.81 -29.97 -7.01
N GLY A 596 47.51 -29.75 -6.74
CA GLY A 596 47.00 -28.66 -5.91
C GLY A 596 45.72 -29.07 -5.18
N LYS A 597 45.84 -29.65 -3.97
CA LYS A 597 44.74 -30.29 -3.22
C LYS A 597 43.76 -29.31 -2.56
N VAL A 598 42.48 -29.68 -2.57
CA VAL A 598 41.48 -29.29 -1.55
C VAL A 598 41.14 -30.55 -0.73
N VAL A 599 41.12 -30.45 0.59
CA VAL A 599 40.79 -31.57 1.51
C VAL A 599 39.96 -31.07 2.70
N PHE A 600 38.95 -31.85 3.09
CA PHE A 600 38.10 -31.64 4.27
C PHE A 600 38.71 -32.19 5.56
N THR A 601 38.34 -31.62 6.72
CA THR A 601 38.31 -32.32 8.03
C THR A 601 37.11 -31.81 8.86
N ALA A 602 36.73 -32.55 9.91
CA ALA A 602 35.45 -32.37 10.61
C ALA A 602 35.53 -32.57 12.15
N GLY A 603 34.50 -32.08 12.86
CA GLY A 603 34.23 -32.31 14.29
C GLY A 603 35.05 -31.47 15.31
N SER A 604 34.71 -31.41 16.60
CA SER A 604 33.46 -31.74 17.33
C SER A 604 33.52 -31.23 18.79
N CYS A 605 32.35 -30.88 19.38
CA CYS A 605 32.12 -30.62 20.83
C CYS A 605 32.87 -29.39 21.46
N GLU A 606 32.60 -28.88 22.68
CA GLU A 606 31.79 -29.30 23.85
C GLU A 606 30.86 -28.17 24.40
N HIS A 607 30.09 -28.46 25.48
CA HIS A 607 29.20 -27.53 26.23
C HIS A 607 29.95 -26.72 27.33
N ILE A 608 29.33 -25.64 27.89
CA ILE A 608 28.93 -25.52 29.34
C ILE A 608 28.35 -24.13 29.76
N SER A 609 27.33 -24.18 30.65
CA SER A 609 26.72 -23.20 31.59
C SER A 609 26.59 -21.66 31.34
N THR A 610 25.33 -21.24 31.15
CA THR A 610 24.53 -20.21 31.88
C THR A 610 25.13 -19.25 32.96
N ASN A 611 24.58 -18.02 32.97
CA ASN A 611 24.44 -17.05 34.10
C ASN A 611 25.72 -16.37 34.64
N SER A 612 25.73 -15.20 35.31
CA SER A 612 24.67 -14.43 36.01
C SER A 612 24.95 -12.91 36.15
N GLN A 613 23.89 -12.11 36.41
CA GLN A 613 23.85 -10.91 37.29
C GLN A 613 24.53 -9.55 36.91
N GLN A 614 23.69 -8.49 36.93
CA GLN A 614 23.78 -7.23 37.75
C GLN A 614 24.96 -6.24 37.59
N ALA A 615 24.82 -4.91 37.80
CA ALA A 615 23.65 -4.04 38.07
C ALA A 615 23.99 -2.51 37.98
N PHE A 616 22.94 -1.67 37.98
CA PHE A 616 22.85 -0.30 38.57
C PHE A 616 23.68 0.90 38.03
N ASN A 617 22.96 2.00 37.74
CA ASN A 617 23.18 3.42 38.15
C ASN A 617 24.51 4.14 37.78
N MET A 618 24.66 5.48 37.81
CA MET A 618 23.77 6.66 37.87
C MET A 618 24.58 7.89 37.39
N GLU A 619 23.94 8.85 36.69
CA GLU A 619 24.36 10.28 36.59
C GLU A 619 25.78 10.52 35.96
N ASP A 620 26.30 11.72 35.64
CA ASP A 620 25.74 13.09 35.61
C ASP A 620 26.43 13.98 34.52
N SER A 621 25.87 15.19 34.30
CA SER A 621 26.52 16.48 34.03
C SER A 621 27.47 16.78 32.82
N GLU A 622 27.03 17.80 32.06
CA GLU A 622 27.75 19.03 31.64
C GLU A 622 29.06 19.09 30.79
N ARG A 623 29.00 19.99 29.79
CA ARG A 623 29.94 21.10 29.43
C ARG A 623 31.20 20.96 28.52
N THR A 624 31.05 21.55 27.33
CA THR A 624 31.88 22.62 26.68
C THR A 624 33.41 22.59 26.53
N GLN A 625 33.83 22.96 25.31
CA GLN A 625 34.99 23.81 24.91
C GLN A 625 36.43 23.27 25.03
N LEU A 626 37.15 23.28 23.89
CA LEU A 626 38.36 24.08 23.53
C LEU A 626 38.75 23.63 22.09
N LEU A 627 39.08 24.49 21.12
CA LEU A 627 40.40 25.12 20.82
C LEU A 627 41.57 24.10 20.81
N SER A 628 42.47 24.06 19.81
CA SER A 628 42.72 24.94 18.63
C SER A 628 43.75 24.30 17.68
N ASP A 629 43.86 24.73 16.41
CA ASP A 629 45.18 24.94 15.78
C ASP A 629 45.18 25.84 14.51
N HIS A 630 46.38 26.21 14.02
CA HIS A 630 46.65 27.18 12.93
C HIS A 630 46.76 26.57 11.51
N GLY A 631 46.87 27.44 10.48
CA GLY A 631 47.09 27.11 9.06
C GLY A 631 48.58 26.91 8.66
N PRO A 632 49.04 27.21 7.41
CA PRO A 632 48.52 28.24 6.50
C PRO A 632 48.46 27.86 4.98
N ASP A 633 48.12 28.87 4.16
CA ASP A 633 48.51 29.13 2.75
C ASP A 633 48.67 28.00 1.70
N THR A 634 47.95 28.14 0.57
CA THR A 634 48.49 28.81 -0.64
C THR A 634 47.45 28.93 -1.77
N SER A 635 47.53 29.98 -2.59
CA SER A 635 46.82 30.07 -3.89
C SER A 635 47.51 31.06 -4.84
N PRO A 636 47.69 30.74 -6.15
CA PRO A 636 48.32 31.65 -7.11
C PRO A 636 47.31 32.60 -7.77
N ARG A 637 47.69 33.89 -7.89
CA ARG A 637 47.02 34.90 -8.72
C ARG A 637 47.62 34.94 -10.13
N ILE A 638 46.81 35.32 -11.13
CA ILE A 638 47.26 36.16 -12.26
C ILE A 638 46.23 37.29 -12.45
N VAL A 639 46.68 38.46 -12.92
CA VAL A 639 45.93 39.73 -13.03
C VAL A 639 46.16 40.34 -14.41
N VAL A 640 45.13 40.97 -15.00
CA VAL A 640 45.24 41.97 -16.08
C VAL A 640 44.20 43.10 -15.82
N GLU A 641 44.46 44.29 -16.36
CA GLU A 641 44.01 45.59 -15.83
C GLU A 641 42.74 46.21 -16.48
N VAL A 642 42.33 47.37 -15.96
CA VAL A 642 41.20 48.20 -16.43
C VAL A 642 41.67 49.66 -16.60
N PRO A 643 41.48 50.30 -17.77
CA PRO A 643 41.72 51.74 -17.95
C PRO A 643 40.64 52.64 -17.29
N ARG A 644 41.02 53.84 -16.87
CA ARG A 644 40.13 54.89 -16.33
C ARG A 644 39.74 55.92 -17.42
N GLY A 645 38.61 56.61 -17.27
CA GLY A 645 38.26 57.77 -18.11
C GLY A 645 36.83 58.31 -17.96
N ASP A 646 36.66 59.26 -17.03
CA ASP A 646 35.75 60.43 -17.02
C ASP A 646 34.25 60.36 -17.42
N ALA A 647 33.43 60.57 -16.37
CA ALA A 647 32.43 61.64 -16.22
C ALA A 647 31.16 61.79 -17.12
N SER A 648 30.09 62.21 -16.43
CA SER A 648 28.89 62.96 -16.88
C SER A 648 27.56 62.22 -17.10
N ALA A 649 26.49 62.92 -16.69
CA ALA A 649 25.05 62.75 -16.97
C ALA A 649 24.36 61.40 -16.72
N ASP A 650 23.53 61.36 -15.66
CA ASP A 650 22.37 60.46 -15.54
C ASP A 650 21.34 60.76 -16.66
N PRO A 651 20.78 59.74 -17.35
CA PRO A 651 19.42 59.35 -16.98
C PRO A 651 19.16 57.84 -17.07
N ALA A 652 19.20 57.15 -15.93
CA ALA A 652 18.89 55.73 -15.73
C ALA A 652 17.39 55.40 -15.85
N ARG A 653 16.72 55.86 -16.92
CA ARG A 653 15.27 55.67 -17.10
C ARG A 653 14.80 55.26 -18.51
N LYS A 654 15.70 54.78 -19.38
CA LYS A 654 15.32 54.28 -20.72
C LYS A 654 15.92 52.94 -21.19
N LYS A 655 16.84 52.31 -20.43
CA LYS A 655 17.53 51.08 -20.85
C LYS A 655 17.09 49.77 -20.15
N LEU A 656 16.03 49.81 -19.33
CA LEU A 656 15.44 48.63 -18.68
C LEU A 656 14.18 48.09 -19.40
N ARG A 657 14.10 48.26 -20.73
CA ARG A 657 13.01 47.73 -21.59
C ARG A 657 13.49 47.05 -22.88
N THR A 658 14.80 46.89 -23.06
CA THR A 658 15.43 46.37 -24.29
C THR A 658 16.39 45.20 -24.05
N LEU A 659 16.21 44.47 -22.93
CA LEU A 659 16.90 43.21 -22.60
C LEU A 659 15.90 42.11 -22.18
N GLN A 660 14.70 42.15 -22.76
CA GLN A 660 13.66 41.13 -22.57
C GLN A 660 12.95 40.78 -23.90
N ALA A 661 13.63 41.03 -25.03
CA ALA A 661 13.09 40.89 -26.39
C ALA A 661 14.18 40.38 -27.36
N SER A 662 14.90 39.32 -26.97
CA SER A 662 16.00 38.75 -27.78
C SER A 662 16.28 37.27 -27.43
N SER A 663 15.24 36.45 -27.27
CA SER A 663 15.36 35.00 -26.98
C SER A 663 14.06 34.24 -27.25
N THR A 664 13.39 34.51 -28.38
CA THR A 664 12.10 33.86 -28.75
C THR A 664 11.86 33.86 -30.28
N SER A 665 12.89 33.52 -31.07
CA SER A 665 12.79 33.52 -32.54
C SER A 665 13.83 32.64 -33.26
N ALA A 666 13.92 31.34 -32.92
CA ALA A 666 14.62 30.32 -33.73
C ALA A 666 14.32 28.89 -33.22
N LEU A 667 13.28 28.23 -33.78
CA LEU A 667 13.11 26.77 -33.96
C LEU A 667 11.65 26.42 -34.32
N ASP A 668 11.22 26.85 -35.50
CA ASP A 668 9.97 26.43 -36.16
C ASP A 668 10.29 26.15 -37.64
N SER A 669 10.76 24.94 -37.96
CA SER A 669 10.88 24.41 -39.34
C SER A 669 11.49 23.00 -39.39
N VAL A 670 10.67 21.96 -39.18
CA VAL A 670 10.84 20.62 -39.80
C VAL A 670 9.45 20.15 -40.23
N GLU A 671 9.34 19.62 -41.43
CA GLU A 671 8.06 19.35 -42.09
C GLU A 671 7.42 18.02 -41.63
N VAL A 672 6.09 17.95 -41.73
CA VAL A 672 5.30 16.73 -41.46
C VAL A 672 4.99 16.03 -42.79
N PRO A 673 5.46 14.78 -43.01
CA PRO A 673 5.05 14.00 -44.17
C PRO A 673 3.60 13.54 -44.02
N ASN A 674 2.73 13.96 -44.94
CA ASN A 674 1.37 13.44 -45.04
C ASN A 674 1.36 12.09 -45.78
N ASN A 675 0.84 11.04 -45.15
CA ASN A 675 -0.01 10.06 -45.86
C ASN A 675 -0.92 9.28 -44.87
N PRO A 676 -2.24 9.16 -45.12
CA PRO A 676 -3.13 8.32 -44.33
C PRO A 676 -3.21 6.87 -44.86
N GLN A 677 -3.73 5.95 -44.02
CA GLN A 677 -3.84 4.50 -44.26
C GLN A 677 -2.46 3.80 -44.28
N THR A 678 -2.20 2.78 -43.46
CA THR A 678 -2.89 1.48 -43.40
C THR A 678 -2.79 0.87 -41.99
N TYR A 679 -3.39 -0.30 -41.74
CA TYR A 679 -3.38 -1.06 -40.48
C TYR A 679 -4.26 -0.53 -39.35
N ILE A 680 -5.58 -0.53 -39.59
CA ILE A 680 -6.52 -0.97 -38.56
C ILE A 680 -6.52 -2.51 -38.56
N SER A 681 -6.17 -3.14 -37.44
CA SER A 681 -6.86 -4.32 -36.89
C SER A 681 -6.15 -4.88 -35.64
N ASN A 682 -6.97 -5.26 -34.65
CA ASN A 682 -6.70 -6.27 -33.63
C ASN A 682 -5.49 -6.06 -32.68
N THR A 683 -5.72 -5.34 -31.58
CA THR A 683 -5.24 -5.79 -30.26
C THR A 683 -6.28 -5.46 -29.20
N HIS A 684 -6.49 -6.37 -28.23
CA HIS A 684 -7.44 -6.14 -27.14
C HIS A 684 -6.95 -5.06 -26.18
N SER A 685 -7.90 -4.42 -25.48
CA SER A 685 -7.64 -3.38 -24.49
C SER A 685 -6.84 -3.91 -23.28
N ILE A 686 -5.54 -3.62 -23.26
CA ILE A 686 -4.73 -3.66 -22.04
C ILE A 686 -4.67 -2.22 -21.52
N SER A 687 -5.28 -1.98 -20.37
CA SER A 687 -5.27 -0.67 -19.70
C SER A 687 -3.88 -0.40 -19.13
N LEU A 688 -3.17 0.60 -19.69
CA LEU A 688 -1.86 1.03 -19.24
C LEU A 688 -1.88 1.55 -17.79
N GLU A 689 -0.78 1.32 -17.08
CA GLU A 689 -0.62 1.55 -15.64
C GLU A 689 -0.55 3.04 -15.27
N ASP A 690 -0.89 3.36 -14.02
CA ASP A 690 -1.00 4.74 -13.53
C ASP A 690 0.35 5.48 -13.44
N SER A 691 0.34 6.75 -13.83
CA SER A 691 1.46 7.66 -13.56
C SER A 691 1.61 7.90 -12.06
N PRO A 692 2.83 8.15 -11.53
CA PRO A 692 3.00 8.61 -10.15
C PRO A 692 2.23 9.92 -9.83
N VAL A 693 1.80 10.68 -10.84
CA VAL A 693 0.92 11.86 -10.69
C VAL A 693 -0.52 11.47 -10.30
N ASP A 694 -0.98 10.27 -10.68
CA ASP A 694 -2.33 9.78 -10.40
C ASP A 694 -2.51 9.25 -8.96
N ARG A 695 -1.42 8.85 -8.30
CA ARG A 695 -1.42 8.43 -6.88
C ARG A 695 -1.73 9.58 -5.90
N LEU A 696 -1.62 10.83 -6.34
CA LEU A 696 -2.01 12.03 -5.58
C LEU A 696 -3.48 12.45 -5.80
N LYS A 697 -4.22 11.75 -6.67
CA LYS A 697 -5.62 12.08 -7.01
C LYS A 697 -6.59 11.25 -6.15
N ILE A 698 -7.69 11.90 -5.77
CA ILE A 698 -8.73 11.34 -4.89
C ILE A 698 -9.48 10.22 -5.64
N SER A 699 -9.68 9.07 -4.97
CA SER A 699 -10.42 7.94 -5.52
C SER A 699 -11.93 8.23 -5.59
N ASN A 700 -12.65 7.43 -6.38
CA ASN A 700 -14.09 7.64 -6.57
C ASN A 700 -14.90 7.46 -5.27
N ILE A 701 -14.50 6.50 -4.42
CA ILE A 701 -15.10 6.28 -3.09
C ILE A 701 -14.72 7.41 -2.13
N GLN A 702 -13.46 7.86 -2.12
CA GLN A 702 -13.04 9.01 -1.30
C GLN A 702 -13.77 10.29 -1.71
N SER A 703 -14.00 10.50 -3.01
CA SER A 703 -14.75 11.66 -3.54
C SER A 703 -16.21 11.62 -3.11
N LEU A 704 -16.85 10.45 -3.13
CA LEU A 704 -18.17 10.24 -2.55
C LEU A 704 -18.17 10.57 -1.04
N MET A 705 -17.20 10.06 -0.27
CA MET A 705 -17.08 10.36 1.16
C MET A 705 -16.84 11.86 1.44
N HIS A 706 -16.09 12.56 0.59
CA HIS A 706 -15.91 14.01 0.68
C HIS A 706 -17.20 14.79 0.37
N LEU A 707 -17.98 14.35 -0.63
CA LEU A 707 -19.29 14.95 -0.93
C LEU A 707 -20.29 14.71 0.22
N LEU A 708 -20.37 13.49 0.75
CA LEU A 708 -21.22 13.15 1.89
C LEU A 708 -20.79 13.95 3.13
N LYS A 709 -19.50 14.00 3.49
CA LYS A 709 -18.99 14.83 4.59
C LYS A 709 -19.30 16.32 4.37
N GLY A 710 -19.28 16.78 3.12
CA GLY A 710 -19.54 18.17 2.74
C GLY A 710 -20.96 18.65 3.02
N ASN A 711 -21.95 17.76 2.92
CA ASN A 711 -23.36 18.09 3.11
C ASN A 711 -23.91 17.59 4.46
N ILE A 712 -23.44 16.44 4.97
CA ILE A 712 -23.92 15.82 6.22
C ILE A 712 -23.24 16.48 7.45
N GLY A 713 -23.57 17.76 7.67
CA GLY A 713 -23.28 18.55 8.86
C GLY A 713 -24.50 18.69 9.79
N THR A 714 -24.59 19.80 10.53
CA THR A 714 -25.74 20.10 11.42
C THR A 714 -27.09 20.12 10.71
N GLY A 715 -27.12 20.44 9.41
CA GLY A 715 -28.35 20.66 8.66
C GLY A 715 -29.37 19.51 8.75
N ILE A 716 -28.92 18.25 8.69
CA ILE A 716 -29.81 17.08 8.81
C ILE A 716 -30.60 17.09 10.12
N LEU A 717 -30.00 17.56 11.21
CA LEU A 717 -30.58 17.57 12.55
C LEU A 717 -31.70 18.62 12.68
N ALA A 718 -31.77 19.60 11.77
CA ALA A 718 -32.83 20.60 11.68
C ALA A 718 -33.98 20.21 10.72
N MET A 719 -33.94 19.04 10.08
CA MET A 719 -35.02 18.59 9.20
C MET A 719 -36.39 18.40 9.89
N PRO A 720 -36.49 17.96 11.17
CA PRO A 720 -37.79 17.83 11.84
C PRO A 720 -38.49 19.18 12.07
N ILE A 721 -37.76 20.20 12.51
CA ILE A 721 -38.29 21.58 12.66
C ILE A 721 -38.64 22.18 11.29
N ALA A 722 -37.83 21.93 10.25
CA ALA A 722 -38.14 22.38 8.89
C ALA A 722 -39.50 21.84 8.42
N VAL A 723 -39.71 20.52 8.49
CA VAL A 723 -41.01 19.91 8.11
C VAL A 723 -42.14 20.42 9.03
N SER A 724 -41.87 20.73 10.30
CA SER A 724 -42.87 21.33 11.21
C SER A 724 -43.35 22.72 10.78
N TYR A 725 -42.58 23.47 9.98
CA TYR A 725 -43.02 24.74 9.41
C TYR A 725 -43.94 24.55 8.19
N ALA A 726 -43.82 23.44 7.46
CA ALA A 726 -44.49 23.22 6.18
C ALA A 726 -45.69 22.24 6.25
N GLY A 727 -45.72 21.35 7.23
CA GLY A 727 -46.61 20.17 7.25
C GLY A 727 -45.93 18.94 6.66
N LEU A 728 -46.42 17.75 7.03
CA LEU A 728 -45.73 16.47 6.79
C LEU A 728 -45.50 16.17 5.30
N TRP A 729 -46.53 16.32 4.47
CA TRP A 729 -46.46 16.02 3.04
C TRP A 729 -45.77 17.13 2.25
N VAL A 730 -46.14 18.40 2.50
CA VAL A 730 -45.54 19.56 1.80
C VAL A 730 -44.05 19.67 2.13
N GLY A 731 -43.66 19.48 3.39
CA GLY A 731 -42.27 19.50 3.83
C GLY A 731 -41.41 18.39 3.22
N SER A 732 -41.90 17.13 3.22
CA SER A 732 -41.13 16.01 2.65
C SER A 732 -41.08 16.02 1.12
N ILE A 733 -42.16 16.40 0.43
CA ILE A 733 -42.13 16.57 -1.04
C ILE A 733 -41.21 17.75 -1.41
N GLY A 734 -41.25 18.84 -0.64
CA GLY A 734 -40.38 19.99 -0.85
C GLY A 734 -38.89 19.67 -0.64
N ILE A 735 -38.53 18.76 0.27
CA ILE A 735 -37.13 18.34 0.49
C ILE A 735 -36.62 17.62 -0.76
N LEU A 736 -37.42 16.71 -1.33
CA LEU A 736 -37.11 16.04 -2.61
C LEU A 736 -36.96 17.05 -3.76
N PHE A 737 -37.87 18.03 -3.86
CA PHE A 737 -37.85 19.06 -4.90
C PHE A 737 -36.63 19.99 -4.80
N LEU A 738 -36.32 20.50 -3.59
CA LEU A 738 -35.16 21.35 -3.36
C LEU A 738 -33.84 20.58 -3.54
N GLY A 739 -33.80 19.31 -3.14
CA GLY A 739 -32.67 18.41 -3.40
C GLY A 739 -32.42 18.16 -4.89
N PHE A 740 -33.49 17.95 -5.67
CA PHE A 740 -33.41 17.87 -7.13
C PHE A 740 -32.87 19.17 -7.75
N LEU A 741 -33.43 20.32 -7.38
CA LEU A 741 -32.98 21.63 -7.89
C LEU A 741 -31.50 21.91 -7.55
N ALA A 742 -31.09 21.67 -6.30
CA ALA A 742 -29.70 21.85 -5.89
C ALA A 742 -28.75 20.93 -6.66
N THR A 743 -29.10 19.65 -6.82
CA THR A 743 -28.31 18.67 -7.60
C THR A 743 -28.18 19.08 -9.07
N HIS A 744 -29.28 19.54 -9.67
CA HIS A 744 -29.30 20.03 -11.05
C HIS A 744 -28.41 21.26 -11.23
N CYS A 745 -28.48 22.23 -10.31
CA CYS A 745 -27.59 23.40 -10.31
C CYS A 745 -26.10 23.07 -10.09
N MET A 746 -25.77 22.06 -9.26
CA MET A 746 -24.40 21.58 -9.12
C MET A 746 -23.86 21.00 -10.43
N HIS A 747 -24.68 20.26 -11.18
CA HIS A 747 -24.34 19.77 -12.52
C HIS A 747 -24.19 20.90 -13.55
N MET A 748 -25.06 21.91 -13.53
CA MET A 748 -24.94 23.10 -14.40
C MET A 748 -23.63 23.86 -14.13
N LEU A 749 -23.22 23.98 -12.86
CA LEU A 749 -21.95 24.59 -12.48
C LEU A 749 -20.73 23.78 -12.99
N LEU A 750 -20.75 22.46 -12.83
CA LEU A 750 -19.72 21.55 -13.36
C LEU A 750 -19.59 21.67 -14.88
N ASN A 751 -20.70 21.51 -15.59
CA ASN A 751 -20.74 21.55 -17.05
C ASN A 751 -20.25 22.91 -17.59
N SER A 752 -20.70 24.01 -16.98
CA SER A 752 -20.23 25.36 -17.34
C SER A 752 -18.74 25.57 -17.02
N SER A 753 -18.25 25.06 -15.88
CA SER A 753 -16.84 25.14 -15.51
C SER A 753 -15.95 24.37 -16.49
N THR A 754 -16.32 23.13 -16.82
CA THR A 754 -15.58 22.28 -17.77
C THR A 754 -15.63 22.84 -19.20
N HIS A 755 -16.75 23.42 -19.64
CA HIS A 755 -16.83 24.13 -20.93
C HIS A 755 -15.94 25.38 -20.96
N LEU A 756 -15.98 26.22 -19.92
CA LEU A 756 -15.12 27.40 -19.81
C LEU A 756 -13.62 27.05 -19.77
N ARG A 757 -13.21 25.99 -19.07
CA ARG A 757 -11.81 25.51 -19.08
C ARG A 757 -11.34 25.13 -20.48
N ARG A 758 -12.18 24.39 -21.22
CA ARG A 758 -11.92 23.98 -22.61
C ARG A 758 -11.83 25.19 -23.55
N ARG A 759 -12.79 26.12 -23.48
CA ARG A 759 -12.83 27.33 -24.32
C ARG A 759 -11.66 28.28 -24.06
N GLU A 760 -11.38 28.55 -22.79
CA GLU A 760 -10.38 29.55 -22.35
C GLU A 760 -8.96 28.97 -22.26
N ARG A 761 -8.79 27.66 -22.51
CA ARG A 761 -7.54 26.88 -22.36
C ARG A 761 -6.87 27.08 -20.98
N LYS A 762 -7.69 27.05 -19.92
CA LYS A 762 -7.24 27.23 -18.53
C LYS A 762 -7.31 25.91 -17.76
N GLY A 763 -6.42 25.77 -16.77
CA GLY A 763 -6.41 24.63 -15.85
C GLY A 763 -7.62 24.61 -14.91
N PRO A 764 -7.60 23.75 -13.87
CA PRO A 764 -8.69 23.65 -12.89
C PRO A 764 -9.03 25.00 -12.25
N VAL A 765 -10.33 25.34 -12.18
CA VAL A 765 -10.84 26.60 -11.61
C VAL A 765 -11.82 26.32 -10.47
N ASP A 766 -11.93 27.27 -9.53
CA ASP A 766 -12.95 27.24 -8.49
C ASP A 766 -14.26 27.92 -8.92
N TYR A 767 -15.20 28.04 -7.99
CA TYR A 767 -16.52 28.61 -8.25
C TYR A 767 -16.45 30.12 -8.55
N ALA A 768 -15.64 30.88 -7.80
CA ALA A 768 -15.51 32.32 -8.00
C ALA A 768 -14.76 32.65 -9.30
N ASP A 769 -13.79 31.81 -9.67
CA ASP A 769 -13.11 31.84 -10.96
C ASP A 769 -14.06 31.48 -12.12
N THR A 770 -14.90 30.46 -11.95
CA THR A 770 -15.90 30.06 -12.96
C THR A 770 -16.86 31.20 -13.29
N PHE A 771 -17.41 31.90 -12.29
CA PHE A 771 -18.29 33.05 -12.54
C PHE A 771 -17.55 34.21 -13.21
N HIS A 772 -16.33 34.53 -12.76
CA HIS A 772 -15.48 35.53 -13.41
C HIS A 772 -15.21 35.21 -14.89
N LEU A 773 -14.94 33.95 -15.23
CA LEU A 773 -14.72 33.50 -16.60
C LEU A 773 -15.99 33.58 -17.46
N SER A 774 -17.15 33.23 -16.90
CA SER A 774 -18.44 33.38 -17.59
C SER A 774 -18.73 34.84 -17.95
N LEU A 775 -18.45 35.79 -17.04
CA LEU A 775 -18.60 37.22 -17.28
C LEU A 775 -17.56 37.78 -18.26
N ALA A 776 -16.30 37.36 -18.14
CA ALA A 776 -15.21 37.85 -18.99
C ALA A 776 -15.33 37.40 -20.45
N SER A 777 -15.81 36.18 -20.69
CA SER A 777 -16.01 35.61 -22.04
C SER A 777 -17.40 35.93 -22.62
N GLY A 778 -18.41 36.15 -21.77
CA GLY A 778 -19.80 36.46 -22.12
C GLY A 778 -20.04 37.83 -22.79
N PRO A 779 -21.28 38.36 -22.73
CA PRO A 779 -21.69 39.54 -23.48
C PRO A 779 -20.83 40.80 -23.21
N PRO A 780 -20.46 41.61 -24.23
CA PRO A 780 -19.51 42.72 -24.09
C PRO A 780 -19.82 43.70 -22.94
N SER A 781 -21.09 44.03 -22.73
CA SER A 781 -21.55 44.94 -21.66
C SER A 781 -21.23 44.43 -20.25
N LEU A 782 -21.21 43.11 -20.06
CA LEU A 782 -21.02 42.45 -18.75
C LEU A 782 -19.56 42.12 -18.44
N ARG A 783 -18.66 42.15 -19.45
CA ARG A 783 -17.22 41.86 -19.26
C ARG A 783 -16.56 42.78 -18.24
N LYS A 784 -17.01 44.04 -18.14
CA LYS A 784 -16.56 45.02 -17.14
C LYS A 784 -16.83 44.56 -15.69
N LEU A 785 -17.81 43.68 -15.48
CA LEU A 785 -18.22 43.19 -14.16
C LEU A 785 -17.46 41.92 -13.72
N ALA A 786 -16.64 41.30 -14.58
CA ALA A 786 -15.98 40.02 -14.29
C ALA A 786 -15.17 40.01 -12.98
N GLY A 787 -14.43 41.09 -12.70
CA GLY A 787 -13.69 41.27 -11.44
C GLY A 787 -14.60 41.32 -10.21
N ALA A 788 -15.75 41.99 -10.32
CA ALA A 788 -16.76 42.02 -9.26
C ALA A 788 -17.41 40.65 -9.06
N GLY A 789 -17.66 39.87 -10.12
CA GLY A 789 -18.21 38.51 -10.02
C GLY A 789 -17.37 37.59 -9.12
N ARG A 790 -16.04 37.58 -9.28
CA ARG A 790 -15.14 36.84 -8.37
C ARG A 790 -15.32 37.29 -6.91
N VAL A 791 -15.47 38.60 -6.67
CA VAL A 791 -15.67 39.16 -5.32
C VAL A 791 -17.04 38.74 -4.76
N THR A 792 -18.11 38.79 -5.55
CA THR A 792 -19.47 38.40 -5.14
C THR A 792 -19.53 36.96 -4.66
N ILE A 793 -19.05 35.98 -5.43
CA ILE A 793 -19.07 34.56 -5.02
C ILE A 793 -18.24 34.35 -3.75
N ASN A 794 -17.08 35.01 -3.64
CA ASN A 794 -16.26 34.94 -2.42
C ASN A 794 -16.97 35.53 -1.18
N ILE A 795 -17.77 36.60 -1.32
CA ILE A 795 -18.56 37.17 -0.23
C ILE A 795 -19.65 36.17 0.22
N PHE A 796 -20.39 35.57 -0.72
CA PHE A 796 -21.43 34.60 -0.39
C PHE A 796 -20.86 33.30 0.21
N LEU A 797 -19.72 32.81 -0.29
CA LEU A 797 -18.99 31.68 0.31
C LEU A 797 -18.51 32.01 1.74
N MET A 798 -17.94 33.21 1.97
CA MET A 798 -17.57 33.66 3.31
C MET A 798 -18.78 33.75 4.25
N MET A 799 -19.90 34.32 3.78
CA MET A 799 -21.13 34.46 4.54
C MET A 799 -21.70 33.11 4.98
N THR A 800 -21.74 32.14 4.06
CA THR A 800 -22.16 30.75 4.32
C THR A 800 -21.27 30.11 5.39
N GLN A 801 -19.94 30.21 5.23
CA GLN A 801 -18.98 29.58 6.14
C GLN A 801 -18.96 30.22 7.54
N PHE A 802 -19.11 31.54 7.64
CA PHE A 802 -19.33 32.18 8.95
C PHE A 802 -20.68 31.76 9.56
N GLY A 803 -21.73 31.62 8.76
CA GLY A 803 -23.01 31.06 9.18
C GLY A 803 -22.87 29.66 9.79
N PHE A 804 -22.16 28.75 9.11
CA PHE A 804 -21.84 27.42 9.63
C PHE A 804 -21.07 27.48 10.96
N CYS A 805 -20.04 28.34 11.07
CA CYS A 805 -19.31 28.55 12.31
C CYS A 805 -20.22 29.02 13.46
N CYS A 806 -21.12 29.97 13.22
CA CYS A 806 -22.07 30.46 14.24
C CYS A 806 -23.07 29.37 14.65
N VAL A 807 -23.62 28.63 13.69
CA VAL A 807 -24.51 27.48 13.92
C VAL A 807 -23.80 26.38 14.72
N TYR A 808 -22.52 26.10 14.45
CA TYR A 808 -21.75 25.10 15.21
C TYR A 808 -21.52 25.55 16.66
N ILE A 809 -21.14 26.81 16.90
CA ILE A 809 -21.00 27.35 18.26
C ILE A 809 -22.32 27.21 19.03
N LEU A 810 -23.43 27.64 18.42
CA LEU A 810 -24.75 27.64 19.03
C LEU A 810 -25.29 26.22 19.27
N PHE A 811 -25.04 25.29 18.33
CA PHE A 811 -25.35 23.88 18.50
C PHE A 811 -24.58 23.28 19.68
N VAL A 812 -23.27 23.46 19.73
CA VAL A 812 -22.44 22.91 20.81
C VAL A 812 -22.87 23.51 22.16
N ALA A 813 -23.09 24.82 22.23
CA ALA A 813 -23.55 25.49 23.46
C ALA A 813 -24.93 24.99 23.94
N THR A 814 -25.89 24.79 23.04
CA THR A 814 -27.24 24.28 23.41
C THR A 814 -27.21 22.82 23.87
N ASN A 815 -26.44 21.96 23.18
CA ASN A 815 -26.32 20.55 23.56
C ASN A 815 -25.53 20.38 24.87
N VAL A 816 -24.46 21.16 25.07
CA VAL A 816 -23.68 21.15 26.32
C VAL A 816 -24.48 21.72 27.50
N LYS A 817 -25.32 22.75 27.29
CA LYS A 817 -26.29 23.21 28.30
C LYS A 817 -27.30 22.10 28.66
N GLN A 818 -27.93 21.47 27.67
CA GLN A 818 -28.89 20.39 27.91
C GLN A 818 -28.26 19.16 28.62
N LEU A 819 -26.97 18.90 28.39
CA LEU A 819 -26.21 17.87 29.11
C LEU A 819 -25.87 18.27 30.55
N LEU A 820 -25.43 19.52 30.79
CA LEU A 820 -24.97 19.96 32.12
C LEU A 820 -26.11 20.43 33.05
N HIS A 821 -27.31 20.69 32.53
CA HIS A 821 -28.52 20.96 33.34
C HIS A 821 -28.89 19.77 34.26
N THR A 822 -28.41 18.55 34.00
CA THR A 822 -28.58 17.41 34.93
C THR A 822 -27.53 17.36 36.04
N VAL A 823 -26.57 18.30 36.08
CA VAL A 823 -25.39 18.26 36.98
C VAL A 823 -25.18 19.57 37.75
N TRP A 824 -25.48 20.73 37.16
CA TRP A 824 -25.36 22.04 37.82
C TRP A 824 -26.72 22.62 38.21
N ALA A 825 -26.84 23.07 39.47
CA ALA A 825 -28.07 23.64 40.03
C ALA A 825 -28.36 25.08 39.54
N ASP A 826 -27.32 25.86 39.22
CA ASP A 826 -27.43 27.30 38.92
C ASP A 826 -27.79 27.62 37.45
N ASP A 827 -28.13 26.60 36.65
CA ASP A 827 -28.41 26.60 35.20
C ASP A 827 -28.01 27.87 34.40
N PRO A 828 -26.71 28.06 34.08
CA PRO A 828 -26.21 29.28 33.44
C PRO A 828 -26.93 29.63 32.12
N SER A 829 -27.09 30.93 31.84
CA SER A 829 -27.72 31.36 30.59
C SER A 829 -26.96 30.85 29.35
N LEU A 830 -27.67 30.57 28.25
CA LEU A 830 -27.06 30.03 27.02
C LEU A 830 -25.90 30.88 26.50
N LYS A 831 -25.93 32.21 26.71
CA LYS A 831 -24.85 33.13 26.33
C LYS A 831 -23.52 32.83 27.06
N VAL A 832 -23.55 32.32 28.29
CA VAL A 832 -22.35 31.87 29.03
C VAL A 832 -21.72 30.65 28.35
N TYR A 833 -22.54 29.66 27.96
CA TYR A 833 -22.07 28.49 27.21
C TYR A 833 -21.49 28.88 25.83
N ILE A 834 -22.13 29.81 25.12
CA ILE A 834 -21.61 30.34 23.84
C ILE A 834 -20.24 31.00 24.02
N ILE A 835 -20.06 31.82 25.08
CA ILE A 835 -18.77 32.46 25.40
C ILE A 835 -17.71 31.40 25.74
N ALA A 836 -18.04 30.42 26.59
CA ALA A 836 -17.11 29.36 26.99
C ALA A 836 -16.64 28.51 25.79
N ILE A 837 -17.57 28.09 24.92
CA ILE A 837 -17.26 27.36 23.68
C ILE A 837 -16.45 28.23 22.72
N GLY A 838 -16.80 29.52 22.56
CA GLY A 838 -16.03 30.47 21.77
C GLY A 838 -14.58 30.61 22.24
N LEU A 839 -14.35 30.75 23.55
CA LEU A 839 -13.01 30.82 24.15
C LEU A 839 -12.22 29.53 23.96
N LEU A 840 -12.84 28.35 24.08
CA LEU A 840 -12.21 27.05 23.83
C LEU A 840 -11.87 26.84 22.34
N LEU A 841 -12.67 27.40 21.42
CA LEU A 841 -12.41 27.35 19.98
C LEU A 841 -11.25 28.25 19.53
N ILE A 842 -10.85 29.26 20.31
CA ILE A 842 -9.69 30.12 20.00
C ILE A 842 -8.40 29.30 19.84
N PRO A 843 -7.86 28.62 20.88
CA PRO A 843 -6.60 27.88 20.77
C PRO A 843 -6.67 26.77 19.73
N TYR A 844 -7.83 26.10 19.60
CA TYR A 844 -8.05 25.08 18.57
C TYR A 844 -7.94 25.64 17.14
N SER A 845 -8.53 26.82 16.90
CA SER A 845 -8.50 27.50 15.58
C SER A 845 -7.14 28.10 15.22
N LEU A 846 -6.18 28.15 16.16
CA LEU A 846 -4.79 28.53 15.86
C LEU A 846 -4.02 27.44 15.09
N ILE A 847 -4.53 26.21 14.98
CA ILE A 847 -3.87 25.16 14.19
C ILE A 847 -3.86 25.55 12.70
N ARG A 848 -2.67 25.85 12.17
CA ARG A 848 -2.50 26.38 10.81
C ARG A 848 -2.42 25.30 9.73
N ASN A 849 -1.89 24.13 10.06
CA ASN A 849 -1.69 23.03 9.11
C ASN A 849 -2.92 22.11 9.07
N LEU A 850 -3.56 22.04 7.90
CA LEU A 850 -4.74 21.20 7.66
C LEU A 850 -4.44 19.70 7.86
N VAL A 851 -3.20 19.26 7.63
CA VAL A 851 -2.79 17.85 7.79
C VAL A 851 -2.94 17.39 9.24
N HIS A 852 -2.53 18.20 10.23
CA HIS A 852 -2.71 17.87 11.65
C HIS A 852 -4.19 17.84 12.07
N LEU A 853 -5.08 18.50 11.31
CA LEU A 853 -6.52 18.50 11.55
C LEU A 853 -7.23 17.28 10.93
N ALA A 854 -6.62 16.62 9.93
CA ALA A 854 -7.18 15.49 9.21
C ALA A 854 -7.56 14.27 10.08
N PRO A 855 -6.74 13.78 11.04
CA PRO A 855 -7.14 12.64 11.88
C PRO A 855 -8.34 12.97 12.77
N PHE A 856 -8.37 14.17 13.39
CA PHE A 856 -9.54 14.65 14.15
C PHE A 856 -10.78 14.76 13.24
N ALA A 857 -10.60 15.25 12.01
CA ALA A 857 -11.67 15.34 11.02
C ALA A 857 -12.24 13.98 10.56
N MET A 858 -11.48 12.89 10.70
CA MET A 858 -11.97 11.53 10.50
C MET A 858 -12.64 10.97 11.76
N PHE A 859 -12.09 11.20 12.95
CA PHE A 859 -12.73 10.84 14.22
C PHE A 859 -14.12 11.48 14.37
N ALA A 860 -14.24 12.79 14.07
CA ALA A 860 -15.51 13.51 14.05
C ALA A 860 -16.55 12.89 13.08
N ASN A 861 -16.12 12.38 11.91
CA ASN A 861 -17.03 11.66 11.00
C ASN A 861 -17.60 10.38 11.64
N VAL A 862 -16.79 9.62 12.38
CA VAL A 862 -17.24 8.40 13.07
C VAL A 862 -18.24 8.76 14.17
N LEU A 863 -17.98 9.81 14.94
CA LEU A 863 -18.92 10.32 15.95
C LEU A 863 -20.26 10.74 15.32
N ASN A 864 -20.24 11.49 14.21
CA ASN A 864 -21.46 11.85 13.48
C ASN A 864 -22.20 10.62 12.96
N ALA A 865 -21.51 9.65 12.35
CA ALA A 865 -22.14 8.47 11.77
C ALA A 865 -22.83 7.60 12.83
N VAL A 866 -22.14 7.29 13.93
CA VAL A 866 -22.71 6.50 15.04
C VAL A 866 -23.84 7.27 15.74
N GLY A 867 -23.65 8.57 15.99
CA GLY A 867 -24.71 9.42 16.56
C GLY A 867 -25.96 9.48 15.68
N LEU A 868 -25.80 9.59 14.36
CA LEU A 868 -26.91 9.60 13.39
C LEU A 868 -27.67 8.27 13.40
N ILE A 869 -26.96 7.13 13.48
CA ILE A 869 -27.57 5.80 13.57
C ILE A 869 -28.42 5.69 14.84
N ILE A 870 -27.92 6.15 16.00
CA ILE A 870 -28.67 6.12 17.26
C ILE A 870 -29.90 7.03 17.19
N ILE A 871 -29.80 8.23 16.59
CA ILE A 871 -30.95 9.11 16.37
C ILE A 871 -32.00 8.43 15.48
N PHE A 872 -31.59 7.84 14.35
CA PHE A 872 -32.52 7.12 13.47
C PHE A 872 -33.20 5.96 14.19
N GLN A 873 -32.47 5.17 14.99
CA GLN A 873 -33.04 4.11 15.82
C GLN A 873 -34.03 4.63 16.87
N TYR A 874 -33.83 5.84 17.40
CA TYR A 874 -34.76 6.46 18.35
C TYR A 874 -36.05 6.96 17.67
N ILE A 875 -35.94 7.75 16.59
CA ILE A 875 -37.12 8.40 15.98
C ILE A 875 -38.09 7.39 15.34
N VAL A 876 -37.61 6.24 14.83
CA VAL A 876 -38.49 5.21 14.24
C VAL A 876 -39.18 4.31 15.26
N ARG A 877 -38.78 4.33 16.54
CA ARG A 877 -39.40 3.52 17.60
C ARG A 877 -40.68 4.18 18.09
N GLY A 878 -41.81 3.48 17.99
CA GLY A 878 -43.11 3.97 18.46
C GLY A 878 -43.52 5.27 17.75
N LEU A 879 -43.58 5.22 16.42
CA LEU A 879 -44.13 6.29 15.59
C LEU A 879 -45.66 6.34 15.74
N PRO A 880 -46.27 7.54 15.85
CA PRO A 880 -47.72 7.69 15.74
C PRO A 880 -48.19 7.50 14.28
N ASN A 881 -49.49 7.34 14.08
CA ASN A 881 -50.08 7.26 12.74
C ASN A 881 -49.88 8.59 11.99
N GLN A 882 -49.53 8.56 10.70
CA GLN A 882 -49.30 9.74 9.86
C GLN A 882 -50.45 10.77 9.88
N ASN A 883 -51.69 10.30 10.05
CA ASN A 883 -52.88 11.16 10.16
C ASN A 883 -52.92 12.01 11.45
N THR A 884 -51.96 11.84 12.38
CA THR A 884 -51.81 12.68 13.60
C THR A 884 -50.97 13.94 13.38
N ARG A 885 -50.59 14.22 12.13
CA ARG A 885 -49.84 15.42 11.74
C ARG A 885 -50.56 16.11 10.57
N PRO A 886 -50.58 17.45 10.50
CA PRO A 886 -51.14 18.15 9.37
C PRO A 886 -50.30 17.87 8.10
N ALA A 887 -50.99 17.66 6.97
CA ALA A 887 -50.34 17.40 5.68
C ALA A 887 -49.59 18.63 5.15
N ASP A 888 -50.19 19.79 5.34
CA ASP A 888 -49.80 21.12 4.94
C ASP A 888 -50.01 22.12 6.10
N LYS A 889 -49.39 23.31 6.02
CA LYS A 889 -49.54 24.40 6.99
C LYS A 889 -49.60 25.77 6.30
N SER A 890 -49.94 26.81 7.08
CA SER A 890 -49.98 28.19 6.59
C SER A 890 -48.66 28.58 5.89
N TYR A 891 -48.79 29.22 4.74
CA TYR A 891 -47.70 29.65 3.87
C TYR A 891 -46.71 30.60 4.57
N GLU A 892 -47.11 31.24 5.67
CA GLU A 892 -46.30 32.17 6.49
C GLU A 892 -44.92 31.62 6.89
N LYS A 893 -44.81 30.33 7.22
CA LYS A 893 -43.54 29.71 7.67
C LYS A 893 -42.81 28.92 6.59
N LEU A 894 -43.35 28.83 5.37
CA LEU A 894 -42.64 28.24 4.24
C LEU A 894 -41.33 28.97 3.86
N PRO A 895 -41.17 30.30 4.03
CA PRO A 895 -39.88 30.95 3.83
C PRO A 895 -38.81 30.53 4.84
N LEU A 896 -39.18 30.20 6.08
CA LEU A 896 -38.27 29.62 7.07
C LEU A 896 -37.86 28.21 6.65
N TYR A 897 -38.85 27.38 6.29
CA TYR A 897 -38.63 26.04 5.76
C TYR A 897 -37.68 26.03 4.55
N PHE A 898 -37.88 26.92 3.58
CA PHE A 898 -37.03 27.08 2.41
C PHE A 898 -35.57 27.38 2.79
N GLY A 899 -35.37 28.30 3.75
CA GLY A 899 -34.05 28.61 4.29
C GLY A 899 -33.40 27.39 4.94
N THR A 900 -34.10 26.77 5.90
CA THR A 900 -33.59 25.59 6.63
C THR A 900 -33.32 24.40 5.70
N ALA A 901 -34.11 24.19 4.66
CA ALA A 901 -33.92 23.12 3.67
C ALA A 901 -32.74 23.41 2.71
N LEU A 902 -32.57 24.64 2.22
CA LEU A 902 -31.41 24.94 1.37
C LEU A 902 -30.09 24.99 2.12
N PHE A 903 -30.11 25.32 3.42
CA PHE A 903 -28.93 25.18 4.29
C PHE A 903 -28.37 23.74 4.28
N THR A 904 -29.23 22.71 4.14
CA THR A 904 -28.76 21.31 4.14
C THR A 904 -28.15 20.89 2.80
N TYR A 905 -28.62 21.45 1.68
CA TYR A 905 -28.10 21.14 0.34
C TYR A 905 -26.88 21.99 -0.07
N GLU A 906 -26.27 22.73 0.87
CA GLU A 906 -25.13 23.62 0.64
C GLU A 906 -23.79 22.85 0.54
N GLY A 907 -23.69 21.98 -0.46
CA GLY A 907 -22.44 21.31 -0.86
C GLY A 907 -21.71 21.99 -2.02
N ILE A 908 -22.32 22.99 -2.67
CA ILE A 908 -21.91 23.45 -4.02
C ILE A 908 -20.50 24.04 -4.06
N GLY A 909 -20.05 24.70 -2.99
CA GLY A 909 -18.68 25.20 -2.87
C GLY A 909 -17.58 24.11 -2.87
N LEU A 910 -17.93 22.84 -2.63
CA LEU A 910 -17.01 21.70 -2.62
C LEU A 910 -16.98 20.91 -3.93
N VAL A 911 -18.02 21.04 -4.77
CA VAL A 911 -18.21 20.27 -6.01
C VAL A 911 -17.04 20.43 -6.98
N LEU A 912 -16.66 21.66 -7.32
CA LEU A 912 -15.51 21.92 -8.21
C LEU A 912 -14.16 21.54 -7.54
N PRO A 913 -13.87 21.90 -6.27
CA PRO A 913 -12.65 21.44 -5.59
C PRO A 913 -12.49 19.91 -5.47
N ILE A 914 -13.57 19.13 -5.44
CA ILE A 914 -13.55 17.67 -5.49
C ILE A 914 -13.22 17.22 -6.93
N GLU A 915 -14.01 17.60 -7.94
CA GLU A 915 -13.79 17.30 -9.36
C GLU A 915 -12.32 17.55 -9.77
N ASN A 916 -11.80 18.73 -9.43
CA ASN A 916 -10.44 19.18 -9.73
C ASN A 916 -9.31 18.30 -9.17
N LYS A 917 -9.63 17.38 -8.26
CA LYS A 917 -8.68 16.45 -7.61
C LYS A 917 -8.99 14.98 -7.86
N MET A 918 -10.06 14.64 -8.57
CA MET A 918 -10.42 13.24 -8.80
C MET A 918 -9.47 12.54 -9.77
N ARG A 919 -9.25 11.24 -9.57
CA ARG A 919 -8.51 10.42 -10.54
C ARG A 919 -9.27 10.24 -11.85
N THR A 920 -10.60 10.14 -11.80
CA THR A 920 -11.48 10.07 -12.99
C THR A 920 -12.60 11.12 -12.93
N PRO A 921 -12.33 12.41 -13.26
CA PRO A 921 -13.32 13.49 -13.14
C PRO A 921 -14.61 13.25 -13.95
N GLU A 922 -14.53 12.54 -15.08
CA GLU A 922 -15.68 12.21 -15.93
C GLU A 922 -16.69 11.27 -15.24
N SER A 923 -16.27 10.52 -14.22
CA SER A 923 -17.17 9.70 -13.39
C SER A 923 -18.00 10.52 -12.38
N PHE A 924 -17.67 11.81 -12.20
CA PHE A 924 -18.36 12.71 -11.28
C PHE A 924 -19.65 13.30 -11.87
N THR A 925 -19.63 13.63 -13.16
CA THR A 925 -20.65 14.43 -13.87
C THR A 925 -21.76 13.62 -14.55
N GLY A 926 -21.64 12.30 -14.66
CA GLY A 926 -22.68 11.47 -15.28
C GLY A 926 -24.02 11.49 -14.53
N TRP A 927 -25.11 11.07 -15.19
CA TRP A 927 -26.43 10.94 -14.54
C TRP A 927 -26.38 9.97 -13.35
N ASN A 928 -25.75 8.79 -13.54
CA ASN A 928 -25.40 7.85 -12.45
C ASN A 928 -23.99 8.14 -11.87
N GLY A 929 -23.47 9.36 -12.06
CA GLY A 929 -22.17 9.79 -11.60
C GLY A 929 -22.11 10.03 -10.09
N ILE A 930 -20.90 10.18 -9.57
CA ILE A 930 -20.64 10.22 -8.12
C ILE A 930 -21.31 11.41 -7.43
N LEU A 931 -21.46 12.56 -8.13
CA LEU A 931 -22.27 13.68 -7.61
C LEU A 931 -23.73 13.24 -7.42
N SER A 932 -24.37 12.68 -8.45
CA SER A 932 -25.78 12.27 -8.38
C SER A 932 -26.02 11.19 -7.33
N VAL A 933 -25.18 10.15 -7.28
CA VAL A 933 -25.29 9.06 -6.29
C VAL A 933 -25.16 9.60 -4.88
N GLY A 934 -24.20 10.51 -4.64
CA GLY A 934 -24.04 11.17 -3.35
C GLY A 934 -25.24 12.05 -2.99
N MET A 935 -25.72 12.89 -3.91
CA MET A 935 -26.86 13.78 -3.66
C MET A 935 -28.19 13.03 -3.47
N VAL A 936 -28.41 11.91 -4.17
CA VAL A 936 -29.56 11.01 -3.94
C VAL A 936 -29.47 10.38 -2.54
N THR A 937 -28.27 9.96 -2.11
CA THR A 937 -28.04 9.42 -0.75
C THR A 937 -28.34 10.49 0.31
N ILE A 938 -27.82 11.70 0.13
CA ILE A 938 -28.05 12.87 0.99
C ILE A 938 -29.55 13.21 1.08
N CYS A 939 -30.21 13.33 -0.08
CA CYS A 939 -31.63 13.67 -0.18
C CYS A 939 -32.54 12.61 0.46
N SER A 940 -32.18 11.32 0.33
CA SER A 940 -32.87 10.22 1.03
C SER A 940 -32.75 10.33 2.55
N LEU A 941 -31.56 10.63 3.06
CA LEU A 941 -31.31 10.81 4.50
C LEU A 941 -32.05 12.03 5.08
N TYR A 942 -32.09 13.15 4.37
CA TYR A 942 -32.82 14.35 4.81
C TYR A 942 -34.34 14.12 4.78
N SER A 943 -34.85 13.47 3.73
CA SER A 943 -36.27 13.12 3.62
C SER A 943 -36.71 12.18 4.74
N ALA A 944 -35.89 11.17 5.06
CA ALA A 944 -36.15 10.26 6.17
C ALA A 944 -36.09 10.95 7.54
N MET A 945 -35.09 11.80 7.79
CA MET A 945 -34.96 12.54 9.05
C MET A 945 -36.11 13.54 9.24
N GLY A 946 -36.50 14.25 8.19
CA GLY A 946 -37.64 15.17 8.20
C GLY A 946 -38.97 14.45 8.45
N TRP A 947 -39.25 13.39 7.67
CA TRP A 947 -40.48 12.60 7.80
C TRP A 947 -40.61 11.92 9.16
N TYR A 948 -39.65 11.07 9.55
CA TYR A 948 -39.75 10.33 10.81
C TYR A 948 -39.58 11.23 12.03
N GLY A 949 -38.76 12.27 11.96
CA GLY A 949 -38.58 13.23 13.04
C GLY A 949 -39.83 14.09 13.27
N TYR A 950 -40.44 14.66 12.22
CA TYR A 950 -41.69 15.41 12.39
C TYR A 950 -42.88 14.50 12.73
N LEU A 951 -42.94 13.28 12.19
CA LEU A 951 -43.94 12.30 12.62
C LEU A 951 -43.79 12.00 14.12
N LYS A 952 -42.57 11.76 14.61
CA LYS A 952 -42.31 11.51 16.03
C LYS A 952 -42.65 12.70 16.93
N PHE A 953 -42.01 13.85 16.72
CA PHE A 953 -42.08 14.99 17.65
C PHE A 953 -43.21 15.99 17.35
N GLY A 954 -43.74 16.00 16.13
CA GLY A 954 -44.74 16.99 15.71
C GLY A 954 -44.24 18.42 15.90
N ASP A 955 -45.13 19.27 16.39
CA ASP A 955 -44.88 20.70 16.57
C ASP A 955 -43.98 21.01 17.81
N GLU A 956 -43.60 19.98 18.58
CA GLU A 956 -42.59 20.07 19.64
C GLU A 956 -41.14 19.87 19.11
N ALA A 957 -40.96 19.68 17.80
CA ALA A 957 -39.65 19.62 17.17
C ALA A 957 -38.85 20.92 17.43
N LYS A 958 -37.66 20.79 18.00
CA LYS A 958 -36.76 21.91 18.32
C LYS A 958 -35.76 22.15 17.17
N GLY A 959 -35.00 23.24 17.26
CA GLY A 959 -33.96 23.63 16.29
C GLY A 959 -32.87 22.58 16.00
N SER A 960 -32.76 21.54 16.81
CA SER A 960 -32.07 20.28 16.49
C SER A 960 -32.81 19.10 17.10
N VAL A 961 -32.92 18.01 16.36
CA VAL A 961 -33.44 16.72 16.82
C VAL A 961 -32.72 16.17 18.06
N THR A 962 -31.45 16.54 18.28
CA THR A 962 -30.71 16.15 19.50
C THR A 962 -31.33 16.76 20.76
N LEU A 963 -31.90 17.97 20.66
CA LEU A 963 -32.56 18.63 21.79
C LEU A 963 -33.94 18.02 22.12
N ASN A 964 -34.48 17.18 21.23
CA ASN A 964 -35.68 16.36 21.46
C ASN A 964 -35.38 14.96 22.03
N LEU A 965 -34.11 14.58 22.18
CA LEU A 965 -33.75 13.34 22.87
C LEU A 965 -33.90 13.51 24.39
N PRO A 966 -34.38 12.48 25.12
CA PRO A 966 -34.50 12.53 26.56
C PRO A 966 -33.12 12.34 27.22
N THR A 967 -32.87 13.06 28.31
CA THR A 967 -31.55 13.09 28.98
C THR A 967 -31.46 12.15 30.19
N ASP A 968 -32.46 11.29 30.40
CA ASP A 968 -32.50 10.24 31.42
C ASP A 968 -31.51 9.10 31.13
N GLN A 969 -31.35 8.74 29.85
CA GLN A 969 -30.55 7.60 29.40
C GLN A 969 -29.17 8.05 28.90
N LEU A 970 -28.13 7.42 29.45
CA LEU A 970 -26.72 7.64 29.10
C LEU A 970 -26.47 7.56 27.57
N VAL A 971 -27.18 6.69 26.85
CA VAL A 971 -27.05 6.54 25.39
C VAL A 971 -27.32 7.85 24.65
N TYR A 972 -28.34 8.62 25.06
CA TYR A 972 -28.66 9.90 24.41
C TYR A 972 -27.76 11.04 24.92
N GLN A 973 -27.37 11.03 26.20
CA GLN A 973 -26.34 11.93 26.71
C GLN A 973 -25.03 11.80 25.91
N LEU A 974 -24.64 10.56 25.58
CA LEU A 974 -23.51 10.29 24.69
C LEU A 974 -23.74 10.82 23.28
N VAL A 975 -24.94 10.70 22.68
CA VAL A 975 -25.25 11.32 21.37
C VAL A 975 -25.07 12.84 21.40
N LEU A 976 -25.57 13.52 22.44
CA LEU A 976 -25.37 14.98 22.62
C LEU A 976 -23.88 15.33 22.68
N LEU A 977 -23.09 14.55 23.44
CA LEU A 977 -21.64 14.73 23.56
C LEU A 977 -20.90 14.46 22.23
N MET A 978 -21.28 13.39 21.51
CA MET A 978 -20.64 12.96 20.26
C MET A 978 -20.81 14.00 19.15
N PHE A 979 -22.03 14.52 18.95
CA PHE A 979 -22.23 15.63 18.00
C PHE A 979 -21.55 16.92 18.47
N SER A 980 -21.54 17.21 19.78
CA SER A 980 -20.86 18.40 20.32
C SER A 980 -19.34 18.37 20.03
N ILE A 981 -18.66 17.25 20.33
CA ILE A 981 -17.23 17.07 20.05
C ILE A 981 -16.96 17.13 18.53
N SER A 982 -17.78 16.43 17.73
CA SER A 982 -17.63 16.39 16.27
C SER A 982 -17.73 17.77 15.62
N LEU A 983 -18.69 18.59 16.04
CA LEU A 983 -18.93 19.92 15.48
C LEU A 983 -17.93 20.96 15.99
N PHE A 984 -17.47 20.83 17.24
CA PHE A 984 -16.32 21.57 17.76
C PHE A 984 -15.05 21.32 16.92
N ILE A 985 -14.74 20.05 16.63
CA ILE A 985 -13.63 19.68 15.72
C ILE A 985 -13.87 20.23 14.30
N SER A 986 -15.10 20.12 13.80
CA SER A 986 -15.43 20.54 12.43
C SER A 986 -15.41 22.06 12.23
N PHE A 987 -15.48 22.86 13.30
CA PHE A 987 -15.47 24.33 13.23
C PHE A 987 -14.22 24.88 12.53
N ALA A 988 -13.03 24.39 12.89
CA ALA A 988 -11.77 24.89 12.33
C ALA A 988 -11.57 24.49 10.85
N LEU A 989 -12.27 23.47 10.37
CA LEU A 989 -12.33 23.12 8.93
C LEU A 989 -13.16 24.13 8.14
N GLN A 990 -14.32 24.57 8.66
CA GLN A 990 -15.15 25.59 8.01
C GLN A 990 -14.43 26.94 7.98
N LEU A 991 -13.81 27.34 9.11
CA LEU A 991 -13.05 28.58 9.23
C LEU A 991 -11.85 28.68 8.25
N TYR A 992 -11.31 27.55 7.81
CA TYR A 992 -10.21 27.48 6.84
C TYR A 992 -10.56 28.16 5.49
N VAL A 993 -11.84 28.13 5.07
CA VAL A 993 -12.27 28.73 3.81
C VAL A 993 -12.24 30.27 3.87
N PRO A 994 -12.88 30.96 4.84
CA PRO A 994 -12.70 32.39 5.05
C PRO A 994 -11.23 32.80 5.22
N ILE A 995 -10.41 32.03 5.96
CA ILE A 995 -8.97 32.32 6.11
C ILE A 995 -8.28 32.31 4.75
N ARG A 996 -8.52 31.31 3.89
CA ARG A 996 -7.94 31.26 2.53
C ARG A 996 -8.40 32.39 1.61
N ILE A 997 -9.58 32.98 1.81
CA ILE A 997 -10.11 34.08 0.99
C ILE A 997 -9.61 35.45 1.48
N ILE A 998 -9.46 35.63 2.79
CA ILE A 998 -9.08 36.90 3.42
C ILE A 998 -7.56 37.05 3.53
N TRP A 999 -6.86 36.00 3.97
CA TRP A 999 -5.43 36.07 4.28
C TRP A 999 -4.55 36.52 3.09
N PRO A 1000 -4.77 36.08 1.83
CA PRO A 1000 -3.99 36.55 0.69
C PRO A 1000 -4.02 38.06 0.48
N LYS A 1001 -5.13 38.73 0.84
CA LYS A 1001 -5.32 40.17 0.71
C LYS A 1001 -4.56 40.93 1.81
N ILE A 1002 -4.53 40.38 3.03
CA ILE A 1002 -3.84 40.98 4.18
C ILE A 1002 -2.32 40.78 4.05
N GLN A 1003 -1.84 39.58 3.73
CA GLN A 1003 -0.40 39.25 3.72
C GLN A 1003 0.43 40.08 2.72
N HIS A 1004 -0.20 40.68 1.71
CA HIS A 1004 0.47 41.55 0.73
C HIS A 1004 0.91 42.88 1.34
N HIS A 1005 0.19 43.36 2.37
CA HIS A 1005 0.48 44.61 3.08
C HIS A 1005 1.51 44.43 4.22
N LEU A 1006 1.95 43.19 4.48
CA LEU A 1006 2.84 42.85 5.59
C LEU A 1006 4.21 42.41 5.06
N VAL A 1007 5.27 43.18 5.30
CA VAL A 1007 6.61 42.86 4.75
C VAL A 1007 7.33 41.77 5.56
N SER A 1008 7.32 41.85 6.90
CA SER A 1008 8.11 40.96 7.77
C SER A 1008 7.43 39.61 8.03
N LYS A 1009 8.18 38.51 7.96
CA LYS A 1009 7.70 37.14 8.26
C LYS A 1009 7.03 37.03 9.65
N LYS A 1010 7.62 37.61 10.70
CA LYS A 1010 7.00 37.64 12.05
C LYS A 1010 5.66 38.40 12.05
N LYS A 1011 5.55 39.50 11.29
CA LYS A 1011 4.28 40.24 11.13
C LYS A 1011 3.24 39.44 10.34
N LYS A 1012 3.65 38.63 9.35
CA LYS A 1012 2.76 37.70 8.63
C LYS A 1012 2.26 36.58 9.56
N GLU A 1013 3.15 35.93 10.31
CA GLU A 1013 2.77 34.84 11.23
C GLU A 1013 1.84 35.34 12.33
N PHE A 1014 2.19 36.44 13.00
CA PHE A 1014 1.32 37.10 13.98
C PHE A 1014 -0.01 37.56 13.36
N GLY A 1015 0.02 38.11 12.14
CA GLY A 1015 -1.17 38.56 11.42
C GLY A 1015 -2.16 37.44 11.09
N GLU A 1016 -1.69 36.23 10.79
CA GLU A 1016 -2.59 35.10 10.52
C GLU A 1016 -3.22 34.57 11.83
N TYR A 1017 -2.47 34.51 12.93
CA TYR A 1017 -3.02 34.17 14.24
C TYR A 1017 -4.02 35.23 14.73
N ALA A 1018 -3.70 36.52 14.60
CA ALA A 1018 -4.61 37.61 14.92
C ALA A 1018 -5.89 37.55 14.08
N LEU A 1019 -5.79 37.30 12.76
CA LEU A 1019 -6.95 37.08 11.90
C LEU A 1019 -7.81 35.91 12.40
N ARG A 1020 -7.21 34.76 12.73
CA ARG A 1020 -7.93 33.59 13.26
C ARG A 1020 -8.71 33.94 14.52
N ILE A 1021 -8.06 34.60 15.50
CA ILE A 1021 -8.71 35.03 16.75
C ILE A 1021 -9.89 35.98 16.45
N ILE A 1022 -9.68 36.99 15.59
CA ILE A 1022 -10.72 37.96 15.21
C ILE A 1022 -11.92 37.26 14.55
N LEU A 1023 -11.70 36.29 13.66
CA LEU A 1023 -12.78 35.56 13.00
C LEU A 1023 -13.54 34.63 13.96
N VAL A 1024 -12.85 33.95 14.89
CA VAL A 1024 -13.53 33.17 15.96
C VAL A 1024 -14.41 34.09 16.80
N MET A 1025 -13.84 35.19 17.31
CA MET A 1025 -14.57 36.16 18.14
C MET A 1025 -15.77 36.77 17.39
N PHE A 1026 -15.62 37.10 16.10
CA PHE A 1026 -16.73 37.56 15.27
C PHE A 1026 -17.87 36.54 15.21
N THR A 1027 -17.58 35.26 14.95
CA THR A 1027 -18.62 34.21 14.90
C THR A 1027 -19.26 33.93 16.26
N ALA A 1028 -18.50 34.04 17.36
CA ALA A 1028 -19.04 33.96 18.71
C ALA A 1028 -19.97 35.13 19.04
N ILE A 1029 -19.59 36.38 18.67
CA ILE A 1029 -20.44 37.56 18.86
C ILE A 1029 -21.76 37.43 18.09
N VAL A 1030 -21.72 36.97 16.83
CA VAL A 1030 -22.94 36.73 16.04
C VAL A 1030 -23.86 35.69 16.71
N ALA A 1031 -23.30 34.60 17.25
CA ALA A 1031 -24.07 33.60 18.00
C ALA A 1031 -24.64 34.14 19.34
N ILE A 1032 -23.98 35.10 20.00
CA ILE A 1032 -24.50 35.78 21.20
C ILE A 1032 -25.66 36.74 20.84
N VAL A 1033 -25.60 37.37 19.66
CA VAL A 1033 -26.63 38.29 19.16
C VAL A 1033 -27.87 37.54 18.66
N VAL A 1034 -27.71 36.39 17.99
CA VAL A 1034 -28.83 35.53 17.55
C VAL A 1034 -28.69 34.13 18.17
N PRO A 1035 -29.14 33.93 19.42
CA PRO A 1035 -29.02 32.65 20.14
C PRO A 1035 -30.09 31.61 19.74
N GLU A 1036 -30.71 31.76 18.57
CA GLU A 1036 -31.85 30.96 18.09
C GLU A 1036 -31.43 30.07 16.91
N LEU A 1037 -31.28 28.76 17.17
CA LEU A 1037 -30.60 27.82 16.28
C LEU A 1037 -31.36 27.59 14.96
N ASP A 1038 -32.69 27.46 15.05
CA ASP A 1038 -33.60 27.26 13.93
C ASP A 1038 -33.60 28.47 12.98
N LEU A 1039 -33.75 29.67 13.55
CA LEU A 1039 -33.81 30.93 12.81
C LEU A 1039 -32.45 31.31 12.21
N LEU A 1040 -31.34 31.02 12.89
CA LEU A 1040 -30.00 31.26 12.37
C LEU A 1040 -29.68 30.32 11.19
N ILE A 1041 -30.05 29.04 11.28
CA ILE A 1041 -29.95 28.08 10.16
C ILE A 1041 -30.80 28.55 8.97
N SER A 1042 -32.06 28.97 9.23
CA SER A 1042 -32.96 29.53 8.22
C SER A 1042 -32.36 30.75 7.52
N LEU A 1043 -31.86 31.73 8.28
CA LEU A 1043 -31.29 32.97 7.75
C LEU A 1043 -30.07 32.71 6.84
N VAL A 1044 -29.16 31.83 7.27
CA VAL A 1044 -27.95 31.48 6.48
C VAL A 1044 -28.33 30.78 5.18
N GLY A 1045 -29.27 29.82 5.25
CA GLY A 1045 -29.72 29.09 4.06
C GLY A 1045 -30.53 29.94 3.09
N ALA A 1046 -31.40 30.81 3.62
CA ALA A 1046 -32.20 31.73 2.81
C ALA A 1046 -31.31 32.77 2.12
N LEU A 1047 -30.42 33.46 2.83
CA LEU A 1047 -29.61 34.53 2.26
C LEU A 1047 -28.44 34.02 1.40
N ALA A 1048 -27.65 33.09 1.96
CA ALA A 1048 -26.37 32.71 1.39
C ALA A 1048 -26.46 31.45 0.53
N SER A 1049 -27.01 30.36 1.06
CA SER A 1049 -27.11 29.08 0.32
C SER A 1049 -28.04 29.17 -0.88
N SER A 1050 -29.19 29.85 -0.80
CA SER A 1050 -30.07 30.01 -1.97
C SER A 1050 -29.40 30.78 -3.12
N SER A 1051 -28.58 31.79 -2.80
CA SER A 1051 -27.81 32.56 -3.77
C SER A 1051 -26.78 31.68 -4.47
N LEU A 1052 -26.01 30.88 -3.70
CA LEU A 1052 -25.00 29.95 -4.22
C LEU A 1052 -25.61 28.73 -4.94
N ALA A 1053 -26.68 28.14 -4.42
CA ALA A 1053 -27.26 26.92 -4.98
C ALA A 1053 -28.21 27.18 -6.15
N LEU A 1054 -29.01 28.25 -6.14
CA LEU A 1054 -30.11 28.46 -7.10
C LEU A 1054 -29.97 29.71 -7.98
N VAL A 1055 -29.24 30.75 -7.56
CA VAL A 1055 -29.15 32.00 -8.34
C VAL A 1055 -27.93 32.04 -9.24
N PHE A 1056 -26.74 31.77 -8.71
CA PHE A 1056 -25.49 31.86 -9.48
C PHE A 1056 -25.28 30.76 -10.53
N PRO A 1057 -25.64 29.47 -10.31
CA PRO A 1057 -25.41 28.42 -11.33
C PRO A 1057 -26.20 28.62 -12.63
N PRO A 1058 -27.51 28.97 -12.61
CA PRO A 1058 -28.23 29.34 -13.84
C PRO A 1058 -27.70 30.59 -14.51
N LEU A 1059 -27.30 31.60 -13.73
CA LEU A 1059 -26.65 32.80 -14.28
C LEU A 1059 -25.34 32.46 -15.00
N ILE A 1060 -24.54 31.53 -14.46
CA ILE A 1060 -23.31 31.04 -15.08
C ILE A 1060 -23.59 30.26 -16.37
N GLU A 1061 -24.59 29.38 -16.41
CA GLU A 1061 -24.97 28.64 -17.62
C GLU A 1061 -25.41 29.61 -18.73
N ILE A 1062 -26.32 30.55 -18.43
CA ILE A 1062 -26.74 31.60 -19.37
C ILE A 1062 -25.55 32.42 -19.88
N LEU A 1063 -24.64 32.87 -19.00
CA LEU A 1063 -23.50 33.71 -19.41
C LEU A 1063 -22.48 32.93 -20.26
N THR A 1064 -22.26 31.66 -19.93
CA THR A 1064 -21.29 30.79 -20.58
C THR A 1064 -21.66 30.53 -22.04
N TYR A 1065 -22.91 30.15 -22.31
CA TYR A 1065 -23.40 29.77 -23.64
C TYR A 1065 -24.08 30.90 -24.42
N LYS A 1066 -23.97 32.15 -23.93
CA LYS A 1066 -24.36 33.39 -24.63
C LYS A 1066 -23.13 34.19 -25.11
N ALA A 1067 -21.98 33.54 -25.15
CA ALA A 1067 -20.78 34.02 -25.83
C ALA A 1067 -20.95 33.96 -27.37
N PRO A 1068 -20.12 34.67 -28.16
CA PRO A 1068 -20.18 34.60 -29.62
C PRO A 1068 -20.06 33.16 -30.15
N ASN A 1069 -20.83 32.84 -31.20
CA ASN A 1069 -20.91 31.55 -31.89
C ASN A 1069 -21.51 30.37 -31.09
N GLU A 1070 -21.94 30.57 -29.84
CA GLU A 1070 -22.68 29.58 -29.05
C GLU A 1070 -24.12 30.05 -28.80
N ARG A 1071 -25.07 29.10 -28.63
CA ARG A 1071 -26.45 29.38 -28.24
C ARG A 1071 -27.02 28.26 -27.36
N LEU A 1072 -27.48 28.62 -26.16
CA LEU A 1072 -28.30 27.75 -25.33
C LEU A 1072 -29.71 27.60 -25.93
N SER A 1073 -30.37 26.46 -25.72
CA SER A 1073 -31.77 26.25 -26.13
C SER A 1073 -32.71 27.21 -25.38
N SER A 1074 -33.75 27.71 -26.06
CA SER A 1074 -34.77 28.56 -25.43
C SER A 1074 -35.44 27.90 -24.23
N LEU A 1075 -35.63 26.57 -24.26
CA LEU A 1075 -36.17 25.81 -23.12
C LEU A 1075 -35.23 25.84 -21.91
N SER A 1076 -33.92 25.70 -22.14
CA SER A 1076 -32.91 25.81 -21.09
C SER A 1076 -32.87 27.20 -20.49
N VAL A 1077 -32.95 28.26 -21.31
CA VAL A 1077 -32.99 29.65 -20.82
C VAL A 1077 -34.24 29.92 -19.97
N ILE A 1078 -35.41 29.38 -20.36
CA ILE A 1078 -36.65 29.49 -19.56
C ILE A 1078 -36.50 28.74 -18.23
N LYS A 1079 -35.94 27.52 -18.25
CA LYS A 1079 -35.60 26.72 -17.06
C LYS A 1079 -34.64 27.49 -16.14
N ASP A 1080 -33.57 28.07 -16.67
CA ASP A 1080 -32.57 28.84 -15.92
C ASP A 1080 -33.20 30.06 -15.23
N ILE A 1081 -33.97 30.85 -15.98
CA ILE A 1081 -34.66 32.03 -15.45
C ILE A 1081 -35.67 31.63 -14.37
N SER A 1082 -36.40 30.52 -14.55
CA SER A 1082 -37.37 30.04 -13.57
C SER A 1082 -36.71 29.63 -12.24
N ILE A 1083 -35.59 28.88 -12.30
CA ILE A 1083 -34.82 28.49 -11.11
C ILE A 1083 -34.21 29.73 -10.44
N MET A 1084 -33.64 30.66 -11.22
CA MET A 1084 -33.04 31.89 -10.71
C MET A 1084 -34.08 32.80 -10.04
N VAL A 1085 -35.28 32.95 -10.61
CA VAL A 1085 -36.39 33.74 -10.02
C VAL A 1085 -36.88 33.09 -8.73
N PHE A 1086 -37.04 31.76 -8.69
CA PHE A 1086 -37.40 31.03 -7.48
C PHE A 1086 -36.34 31.20 -6.37
N GLY A 1087 -35.05 31.10 -6.73
CA GLY A 1087 -33.93 31.36 -5.83
C GLY A 1087 -33.91 32.79 -5.28
N VAL A 1088 -34.08 33.80 -6.13
CA VAL A 1088 -34.13 35.23 -5.71
C VAL A 1088 -35.35 35.51 -4.83
N PHE A 1089 -36.53 34.97 -5.18
CA PHE A 1089 -37.75 35.13 -4.38
C PHE A 1089 -37.57 34.53 -2.99
N GLY A 1090 -37.13 33.27 -2.90
CA GLY A 1090 -36.86 32.61 -1.63
C GLY A 1090 -35.73 33.26 -0.83
N CYS A 1091 -34.72 33.84 -1.50
CA CYS A 1091 -33.68 34.64 -0.86
C CYS A 1091 -34.26 35.87 -0.17
N VAL A 1092 -35.01 36.71 -0.89
CA VAL A 1092 -35.57 37.95 -0.35
C VAL A 1092 -36.61 37.67 0.73
N VAL A 1093 -37.58 36.79 0.46
CA VAL A 1093 -38.69 36.52 1.41
C VAL A 1093 -38.20 35.69 2.60
N GLY A 1094 -37.35 34.68 2.39
CA GLY A 1094 -36.77 33.88 3.47
C GLY A 1094 -35.86 34.69 4.39
N THR A 1095 -35.04 35.59 3.84
CA THR A 1095 -34.21 36.51 4.64
C THR A 1095 -35.10 37.47 5.44
N TRP A 1096 -36.13 38.06 4.82
CA TRP A 1096 -37.04 38.98 5.48
C TRP A 1096 -37.80 38.33 6.65
N VAL A 1097 -38.43 37.17 6.42
CA VAL A 1097 -39.18 36.45 7.46
C VAL A 1097 -38.25 35.93 8.57
N SER A 1098 -37.04 35.45 8.23
CA SER A 1098 -36.06 35.05 9.24
C SER A 1098 -35.64 36.22 10.13
N ILE A 1099 -35.41 37.40 9.55
CA ILE A 1099 -35.05 38.62 10.32
C ILE A 1099 -36.24 39.11 11.17
N ASP A 1100 -37.47 39.03 10.66
CA ASP A 1100 -38.66 39.45 11.39
C ASP A 1100 -38.96 38.53 12.59
N GLU A 1101 -38.82 37.20 12.44
CA GLU A 1101 -38.93 36.25 13.56
C GLU A 1101 -37.77 36.39 14.56
N ILE A 1102 -36.54 36.66 14.11
CA ILE A 1102 -35.42 36.97 15.00
C ILE A 1102 -35.74 38.24 15.81
N ARG A 1103 -36.28 39.28 15.16
CA ARG A 1103 -36.67 40.54 15.80
C ARG A 1103 -37.80 40.37 16.81
N LYS A 1104 -38.70 39.39 16.65
CA LYS A 1104 -39.75 39.08 17.63
C LYS A 1104 -39.24 38.33 18.87
N LYS A 1105 -38.06 37.71 18.81
CA LYS A 1105 -37.41 36.99 19.91
C LYS A 1105 -36.32 37.80 20.64
N LEU A 1106 -36.04 39.05 20.21
CA LEU A 1106 -35.00 39.94 20.75
C LEU A 1106 -35.57 41.09 21.58
#